data_AF-A0A8J6KDI0-F1
#
_entry.id   AF-A0A8J6KDI0-F1
#
_cell.length_a   1.000
_cell.length_b   1.000
_cell.length_c   1.000
_cell.angle_alpha   90.00
_cell.angle_beta   90.00
_cell.angle_gamma   90.00
#
_symmetry.space_group_name_H-M   'P 1'
#
loop_
_entity.id
_entity.type
_entity.pdbx_description
1 polymer ?
#
loop_
_entity_poly.entity_id
_entity_poly.type
_entity_poly.pdbx_seq_one_letter_code
_entity_poly.pdbx_strand_id
1 'polypeptide(L)'
;MLLEFQVTFDLQRDVLPWVSALGSPVSDTVEKSSRTLRIINVERGGNVLYTWKGVEGFTSVGLYDPLAKTNEKLYSIDNEVNILSASVNSGKTLLVSRYLALVMEIKPINNVKVLKAVDCSIRVQFLSSLEDVYASCENHLLIVSEEKYIDKFHISIGEDDEKRAVINNISNIPKDRIAEDFLWVQWDVLQQMLFYIVPKHAGCILHCIQFYPDGNFEFVVSGLCLFYYRTPTVLQEFTYVVAFLHKGCSKTFKVSTTITDPKQLKVSFINIDSYVAVYLPDQALHLINTRFPELMCYHLFLAGDCAKIDGLHCDCPLQTVLKTHVIECCTGILFSVSVNQGELLKCLTESRLDCERLAVLHCFLLHLDLQPQKEAQLIDWICDNLSTCVTFDPIQEFIIASLHRYLSLETVYLDKLLPYTSVPYWSQAIDRISCTTDIIEMPILKIDIFKDFWEHFLSELEYMKQTQQRFLYSNHMQRRDWCRLIYDGNSKEKRTDAYQRNILENTKKTVPLNQEEEYLQKDLMGLMMVKLKDHLSQHLHCAAKNKVDKIVLDFVCKQLDLVCQILEVVWRKHILGPSILCLDRDGNSSEYFAFHVMCRITDAASQMSMPLPPGFQTLQLFLSVRCLPLGCLLQYIDAGVLTLTEAFVVKLLKELDDNETNEKLKCSIFLRLPENICEKIYNLWDHTTSNNVIAMKYMKKLLFRLKQREITRQSPTDRSPMYMNFLPLNYLIMRLSEVEDKGIFYI
;
A
#
# COMPACT_ATOMS: atom_id res chain seq x y z
N MET A 1 0.31 2.35 23.29
CA MET A 1 1.55 2.79 22.64
C MET A 1 1.55 2.42 21.17
N LEU A 2 2.04 3.31 20.31
CA LEU A 2 2.02 3.08 18.86
C LEU A 2 2.94 1.94 18.41
N LEU A 3 4.17 1.88 18.95
CA LEU A 3 5.12 0.81 18.66
C LEU A 3 5.12 -0.22 19.78
N GLU A 4 5.03 -1.48 19.41
CA GLU A 4 5.08 -2.62 20.31
C GLU A 4 6.44 -3.31 20.19
N PHE A 5 7.13 -3.44 21.34
CA PHE A 5 8.43 -4.08 21.44
C PHE A 5 8.24 -5.45 22.08
N GLN A 6 8.35 -6.50 21.28
CA GLN A 6 8.28 -7.87 21.76
C GLN A 6 9.69 -8.41 21.94
N VAL A 7 10.05 -8.80 23.17
CA VAL A 7 11.34 -9.43 23.48
C VAL A 7 11.43 -10.78 22.76
N THR A 8 12.28 -10.87 21.75
CA THR A 8 12.57 -12.13 21.04
C THR A 8 13.75 -12.87 21.66
N PHE A 9 14.72 -12.13 22.19
CA PHE A 9 15.88 -12.70 22.88
C PHE A 9 16.32 -11.79 24.02
N ASP A 10 16.68 -12.39 25.14
CA ASP A 10 17.21 -11.72 26.33
C ASP A 10 18.43 -12.50 26.85
N LEU A 11 19.60 -11.85 26.89
CA LEU A 11 20.84 -12.45 27.40
C LEU A 11 20.67 -13.06 28.80
N GLN A 12 19.96 -12.38 29.70
CA GLN A 12 19.81 -12.85 31.09
C GLN A 12 18.84 -14.02 31.19
N ARG A 13 17.79 -14.06 30.35
CA ARG A 13 16.81 -15.14 30.33
C ARG A 13 17.30 -16.37 29.57
N ASP A 14 17.84 -16.16 28.37
CA ASP A 14 18.06 -17.21 27.37
C ASP A 14 19.49 -17.77 27.39
N VAL A 15 20.46 -17.00 27.92
CA VAL A 15 21.89 -17.38 27.93
C VAL A 15 22.44 -17.61 29.34
N LEU A 16 22.17 -16.70 30.30
CA LEU A 16 22.75 -16.77 31.64
C LEU A 16 22.53 -18.12 32.35
N PRO A 17 21.34 -18.76 32.33
CA PRO A 17 21.13 -20.03 33.01
C PRO A 17 22.03 -21.14 32.44
N TRP A 18 22.23 -21.13 31.12
CA TRP A 18 23.08 -22.10 30.44
C TRP A 18 24.58 -21.86 30.71
N VAL A 19 25.02 -20.60 30.69
CA VAL A 19 26.41 -20.24 31.07
C VAL A 19 26.70 -20.61 32.52
N SER A 20 25.74 -20.40 33.41
CA SER A 20 25.86 -20.76 34.83
C SER A 20 25.98 -22.27 35.03
N ALA A 21 25.28 -23.07 34.22
CA ALA A 21 25.37 -24.52 34.23
C ALA A 21 26.71 -25.07 33.71
N LEU A 22 27.43 -24.29 32.88
CA LEU A 22 28.78 -24.63 32.40
C LEU A 22 29.89 -24.33 33.42
N GLY A 23 29.63 -23.45 34.39
CA GLY A 23 30.57 -23.06 35.46
C GLY A 23 30.42 -23.92 36.72
N SER A 24 31.40 -23.85 37.63
CA SER A 24 31.23 -24.44 38.97
C SER A 24 30.24 -23.61 39.81
N PRO A 25 29.45 -24.22 40.70
CA PRO A 25 28.30 -23.59 41.38
C PRO A 25 28.72 -22.68 42.54
N VAL A 26 29.59 -21.70 42.28
CA VAL A 26 30.02 -20.67 43.25
C VAL A 26 29.34 -19.35 42.88
N SER A 27 28.68 -18.65 43.82
CA SER A 27 27.87 -17.45 43.50
C SER A 27 28.66 -16.34 42.80
N ASP A 28 29.95 -16.21 43.12
CA ASP A 28 30.83 -15.17 42.57
C ASP A 28 31.13 -15.33 41.07
N THR A 29 31.04 -16.56 40.52
CA THR A 29 31.27 -16.82 39.09
C THR A 29 30.06 -16.45 38.24
N VAL A 30 28.85 -16.62 38.79
CA VAL A 30 27.58 -16.27 38.13
C VAL A 30 27.44 -14.75 38.03
N GLU A 31 27.76 -14.01 39.09
CA GLU A 31 27.72 -12.53 39.05
C GLU A 31 28.75 -11.94 38.06
N LYS A 32 29.97 -12.49 38.02
CA LYS A 32 30.99 -12.07 37.04
C LYS A 32 30.58 -12.38 35.60
N SER A 33 29.98 -13.54 35.37
CA SER A 33 29.49 -13.93 34.03
C SER A 33 28.32 -13.03 33.60
N SER A 34 27.37 -12.75 34.50
CA SER A 34 26.23 -11.85 34.24
C SER A 34 26.67 -10.43 33.87
N ARG A 35 27.71 -9.89 34.51
CA ARG A 35 28.24 -8.54 34.22
C ARG A 35 29.06 -8.44 32.94
N THR A 36 29.54 -9.56 32.41
CA THR A 36 30.45 -9.59 31.24
C THR A 36 29.77 -10.14 29.98
N LEU A 37 28.58 -10.71 30.14
CA LEU A 37 27.72 -11.15 29.05
C LEU A 37 27.34 -9.99 28.15
N ARG A 38 27.60 -10.14 26.85
CA ARG A 38 27.17 -9.18 25.83
C ARG A 38 26.95 -9.83 24.48
N ILE A 39 26.07 -9.21 23.68
CA ILE A 39 25.92 -9.53 22.27
C ILE A 39 27.10 -8.92 21.50
N ILE A 40 27.66 -9.69 20.57
CA ILE A 40 28.75 -9.24 19.68
C ILE A 40 28.25 -9.03 18.25
N ASN A 41 27.35 -9.89 17.77
CA ASN A 41 26.79 -9.81 16.43
C ASN A 41 25.46 -10.58 16.31
N VAL A 42 24.69 -10.29 15.27
CA VAL A 42 23.54 -11.10 14.84
C VAL A 42 23.68 -11.41 13.36
N GLU A 43 23.70 -12.69 13.02
CA GLU A 43 23.88 -13.15 11.64
C GLU A 43 22.59 -13.01 10.82
N ARG A 44 22.71 -13.11 9.49
CA ARG A 44 21.58 -12.99 8.55
C ARG A 44 20.39 -13.90 8.88
N GLY A 45 20.64 -15.09 9.42
CA GLY A 45 19.62 -16.05 9.83
C GLY A 45 18.96 -15.76 11.18
N GLY A 46 19.34 -14.69 11.88
CA GLY A 46 18.84 -14.35 13.21
C GLY A 46 19.63 -14.95 14.37
N ASN A 47 20.64 -15.79 14.09
CA ASN A 47 21.49 -16.36 15.13
C ASN A 47 22.27 -15.27 15.88
N VAL A 48 22.28 -15.34 17.21
CA VAL A 48 22.89 -14.32 18.07
C VAL A 48 24.24 -14.82 18.57
N LEU A 49 25.29 -14.06 18.29
CA LEU A 49 26.65 -14.29 18.80
C LEU A 49 26.85 -13.47 20.07
N TYR A 50 27.32 -14.12 21.13
CA TYR A 50 27.57 -13.50 22.43
C TYR A 50 28.89 -13.93 23.04
N THR A 51 29.39 -13.15 24.01
CA THR A 51 30.60 -13.47 24.77
C THR A 51 30.40 -13.24 26.25
N TRP A 52 31.17 -13.97 27.06
CA TRP A 52 31.24 -13.82 28.51
C TRP A 52 32.66 -14.15 29.00
N LYS A 53 33.01 -13.66 30.20
CA LYS A 53 34.24 -14.06 30.88
C LYS A 53 34.00 -15.28 31.77
N GLY A 54 34.83 -16.30 31.60
CA GLY A 54 34.77 -17.56 32.35
C GLY A 54 35.56 -17.54 33.67
N VAL A 55 35.59 -18.70 34.35
CA VAL A 55 36.07 -18.86 35.74
C VAL A 55 37.60 -18.74 35.90
N GLU A 56 38.36 -18.90 34.82
CA GLU A 56 39.83 -18.97 34.84
C GLU A 56 40.51 -17.90 33.96
N GLY A 57 39.85 -16.75 33.74
CA GLY A 57 40.39 -15.68 32.89
C GLY A 57 40.25 -15.94 31.39
N PHE A 58 39.52 -16.99 30.99
CA PHE A 58 39.17 -17.26 29.60
C PHE A 58 38.04 -16.35 29.14
N THR A 59 38.07 -15.97 27.88
CA THR A 59 36.93 -15.31 27.21
C THR A 59 36.27 -16.30 26.26
N SER A 60 35.00 -16.61 26.48
CA SER A 60 34.27 -17.57 25.66
C SER A 60 33.35 -16.86 24.66
N VAL A 61 33.13 -17.51 23.51
CA VAL A 61 32.17 -17.10 22.48
C VAL A 61 31.12 -18.19 22.32
N GLY A 62 29.86 -17.78 22.33
CA GLY A 62 28.70 -18.65 22.18
C GLY A 62 27.81 -18.21 21.03
N LEU A 63 27.04 -19.16 20.52
CA LEU A 63 26.01 -18.98 19.51
C LEU A 63 24.67 -19.39 20.10
N TYR A 64 23.68 -18.53 19.96
CA TYR A 64 22.30 -18.84 20.28
C TYR A 64 21.49 -18.94 18.99
N ASP A 65 20.77 -20.05 18.82
CA ASP A 65 19.77 -20.24 17.78
C ASP A 65 18.39 -19.89 18.34
N PRO A 66 17.76 -18.79 17.92
CA PRO A 66 16.43 -18.39 18.41
C PRO A 66 15.30 -19.36 18.03
N LEU A 67 15.45 -20.11 16.92
CA LEU A 67 14.44 -21.05 16.46
C LEU A 67 14.47 -22.33 17.29
N ALA A 68 15.66 -22.89 17.49
CA ALA A 68 15.86 -24.09 18.30
C ALA A 68 15.86 -23.79 19.82
N LYS A 69 16.05 -22.53 20.21
CA LYS A 69 16.27 -22.08 21.59
C LYS A 69 17.45 -22.80 22.26
N THR A 70 18.49 -23.08 21.50
CA THR A 70 19.68 -23.79 21.96
C THR A 70 20.88 -22.87 22.03
N ASN A 71 21.73 -23.12 23.02
CA ASN A 71 23.02 -22.46 23.17
C ASN A 71 24.14 -23.44 22.78
N GLU A 72 25.09 -22.96 21.98
CA GLU A 72 26.29 -23.70 21.60
C GLU A 72 27.54 -22.89 21.98
N LYS A 73 28.47 -23.53 22.69
CA LYS A 73 29.79 -22.95 22.94
C LYS A 73 30.64 -23.14 21.70
N LEU A 74 31.04 -22.04 21.05
CA LEU A 74 31.87 -22.09 19.85
C LEU A 74 33.35 -22.19 20.21
N TYR A 75 33.87 -21.24 20.99
CA TYR A 75 35.30 -21.17 21.26
C TYR A 75 35.61 -20.56 22.64
N SER A 76 36.83 -20.78 23.13
CA SER A 76 37.35 -20.12 24.34
C SER A 76 38.78 -19.68 24.11
N ILE A 77 39.04 -18.41 24.43
CA ILE A 77 40.34 -17.78 24.34
C ILE A 77 40.99 -17.83 25.72
N ASP A 78 42.22 -18.30 25.78
CA ASP A 78 43.00 -18.53 27.01
C ASP A 78 43.41 -17.26 27.77
N ASN A 79 42.85 -16.12 27.41
CA ASN A 79 43.13 -14.81 28.00
C ASN A 79 41.85 -13.96 28.11
N GLU A 80 41.88 -12.98 29.02
CA GLU A 80 40.81 -11.98 29.13
C GLU A 80 40.92 -10.98 27.97
N VAL A 81 40.03 -11.13 27.00
CA VAL A 81 40.02 -10.37 25.76
C VAL A 81 38.67 -9.70 25.60
N ASN A 82 38.70 -8.40 25.32
CA ASN A 82 37.50 -7.65 25.01
C ASN A 82 37.12 -7.85 23.53
N ILE A 83 36.33 -8.88 23.21
CA ILE A 83 35.86 -9.14 21.84
C ILE A 83 34.86 -8.08 21.37
N LEU A 84 35.20 -7.30 20.35
CA LEU A 84 34.36 -6.22 19.83
C LEU A 84 33.39 -6.67 18.72
N SER A 85 33.83 -7.55 17.83
CA SER A 85 33.02 -8.07 16.73
C SER A 85 33.39 -9.52 16.45
N ALA A 86 32.42 -10.31 15.97
CA ALA A 86 32.62 -11.70 15.62
C ALA A 86 31.60 -12.11 14.55
N SER A 87 31.97 -13.04 13.69
CA SER A 87 31.05 -13.61 12.70
C SER A 87 31.39 -15.08 12.45
N VAL A 88 30.38 -15.86 12.07
CA VAL A 88 30.48 -17.30 11.84
C VAL A 88 29.86 -17.66 10.49
N ASN A 89 30.53 -18.50 9.71
CA ASN A 89 30.01 -19.01 8.45
C ASN A 89 29.38 -20.42 8.59
N SER A 90 28.80 -20.91 7.49
CA SER A 90 28.22 -22.27 7.41
C SER A 90 29.26 -23.37 7.63
N GLY A 91 30.52 -23.13 7.25
CA GLY A 91 31.66 -24.01 7.50
C GLY A 91 32.15 -24.06 8.95
N LYS A 92 31.44 -23.42 9.90
CA LYS A 92 31.82 -23.33 11.32
C LYS A 92 33.25 -22.81 11.54
N THR A 93 33.64 -21.83 10.73
CA THR A 93 34.79 -20.97 10.96
C THR A 93 34.32 -19.73 11.72
N LEU A 94 35.00 -19.41 12.83
CA LEU A 94 34.74 -18.23 13.65
C LEU A 94 35.82 -17.19 13.41
N LEU A 95 35.40 -15.96 13.25
CA LEU A 95 36.29 -14.81 13.27
C LEU A 95 35.97 -13.95 14.47
N VAL A 96 37.01 -13.54 15.19
CA VAL A 96 36.93 -12.69 16.37
C VAL A 96 37.80 -11.46 16.19
N SER A 97 37.30 -10.29 16.58
CA SER A 97 38.05 -9.03 16.57
C SER A 97 38.13 -8.39 17.96
N ARG A 98 39.28 -7.75 18.22
CA ARG A 98 39.50 -6.75 19.30
C ARG A 98 40.32 -5.59 18.74
N TYR A 99 41.58 -5.88 18.42
CA TYR A 99 42.54 -5.11 17.62
C TYR A 99 43.29 -6.03 16.63
N LEU A 100 43.01 -7.34 16.70
CA LEU A 100 43.49 -8.38 15.81
C LEU A 100 42.26 -9.04 15.22
N ALA A 101 42.25 -9.25 13.91
CA ALA A 101 41.28 -10.11 13.24
C ALA A 101 41.86 -11.53 13.20
N LEU A 102 41.28 -12.44 14.01
CA LEU A 102 41.70 -13.83 14.15
C LEU A 102 40.68 -14.77 13.50
N VAL A 103 41.08 -15.48 12.44
CA VAL A 103 40.26 -16.56 11.85
C VAL A 103 40.61 -17.87 12.53
N MET A 104 39.58 -18.59 12.96
CA MET A 104 39.68 -19.83 13.72
C MET A 104 38.75 -20.89 13.14
N GLU A 105 39.29 -22.07 12.88
CA GLU A 105 38.49 -23.27 12.58
C GLU A 105 37.89 -23.79 13.88
N ILE A 106 36.56 -23.97 13.97
CA ILE A 106 35.91 -24.37 15.23
C ILE A 106 35.70 -25.89 15.30
N LYS A 107 35.42 -26.55 14.18
CA LYS A 107 35.04 -27.97 14.17
C LYS A 107 35.78 -28.75 13.07
N PRO A 108 36.90 -29.42 13.41
CA PRO A 108 37.60 -29.39 14.71
C PRO A 108 38.39 -28.08 14.94
N ILE A 109 38.75 -27.80 16.20
CA ILE A 109 39.68 -26.73 16.54
C ILE A 109 41.08 -27.14 16.07
N ASN A 110 41.39 -26.83 14.81
CA ASN A 110 42.66 -27.22 14.18
C ASN A 110 43.63 -26.05 14.11
N ASN A 111 43.20 -24.92 13.53
CA ASN A 111 44.10 -23.82 13.22
C ASN A 111 43.55 -22.45 13.68
N VAL A 112 44.44 -21.63 14.24
CA VAL A 112 44.20 -20.21 14.53
C VAL A 112 45.18 -19.39 13.69
N LYS A 113 44.66 -18.49 12.86
CA LYS A 113 45.49 -17.56 12.09
C LYS A 113 45.11 -16.11 12.35
N VAL A 114 46.15 -15.29 12.56
CA VAL A 114 46.04 -13.84 12.51
C VAL A 114 45.91 -13.41 11.05
N LEU A 115 44.74 -12.91 10.65
CA LEU A 115 44.56 -12.29 9.33
C LEU A 115 45.17 -10.89 9.31
N LYS A 116 44.94 -10.13 10.37
CA LYS A 116 45.36 -8.73 10.46
C LYS A 116 45.56 -8.32 11.92
N ALA A 117 46.65 -7.61 12.17
CA ALA A 117 46.91 -6.90 13.42
C ALA A 117 46.80 -5.40 13.15
N VAL A 118 46.07 -4.68 13.97
CA VAL A 118 45.88 -3.23 13.88
C VAL A 118 45.86 -2.62 15.28
N ASP A 119 45.98 -1.30 15.37
CA ASP A 119 45.87 -0.59 16.64
C ASP A 119 44.49 0.06 16.84
N CYS A 120 43.52 -0.26 15.97
CA CYS A 120 42.18 0.31 15.93
C CYS A 120 41.06 -0.75 15.98
N SER A 121 39.82 -0.31 16.22
CA SER A 121 38.70 -1.24 16.25
C SER A 121 38.33 -1.72 14.84
N ILE A 122 38.00 -3.02 14.74
CA ILE A 122 37.62 -3.66 13.49
C ILE A 122 36.26 -4.33 13.66
N ARG A 123 35.38 -4.15 12.68
CA ARG A 123 34.18 -4.97 12.50
C ARG A 123 34.40 -6.03 11.44
N VAL A 124 33.87 -7.22 11.69
CA VAL A 124 34.05 -8.39 10.82
C VAL A 124 32.70 -9.00 10.47
N GLN A 125 32.53 -9.42 9.22
CA GLN A 125 31.28 -10.03 8.76
C GLN A 125 31.53 -11.02 7.62
N PHE A 126 31.09 -12.26 7.77
CA PHE A 126 31.04 -13.23 6.68
C PHE A 126 29.89 -12.92 5.72
N LEU A 127 30.13 -13.15 4.43
CA LEU A 127 29.12 -13.14 3.39
C LEU A 127 28.46 -14.52 3.32
N SER A 128 27.16 -14.58 3.57
CA SER A 128 26.33 -15.80 3.43
C SER A 128 26.05 -16.11 1.95
N SER A 129 26.29 -17.34 1.51
CA SER A 129 25.79 -17.80 0.20
C SER A 129 24.27 -18.04 0.25
N LEU A 130 23.58 -17.83 -0.88
CA LEU A 130 22.19 -18.25 -1.08
C LEU A 130 22.23 -19.65 -1.69
N GLU A 131 21.60 -20.59 -1.00
CA GLU A 131 21.30 -21.96 -1.44
C GLU A 131 22.44 -23.00 -1.33
N ASP A 132 22.13 -24.07 -0.61
CA ASP A 132 22.85 -25.35 -0.48
C ASP A 132 22.97 -26.14 -1.80
N VAL A 133 22.85 -25.49 -2.97
CA VAL A 133 22.73 -26.18 -4.27
C VAL A 133 24.07 -26.29 -5.00
N TYR A 134 25.00 -25.36 -4.75
CA TYR A 134 26.40 -25.54 -5.08
C TYR A 134 27.23 -25.05 -3.91
N ALA A 135 27.81 -25.98 -3.14
CA ALA A 135 28.85 -25.66 -2.18
C ALA A 135 30.06 -25.11 -2.93
N SER A 136 30.00 -23.84 -3.34
CA SER A 136 31.22 -23.11 -3.66
C SER A 136 32.00 -23.08 -2.35
N CYS A 137 33.11 -23.81 -2.33
CA CYS A 137 34.03 -23.89 -1.22
C CYS A 137 34.63 -22.51 -0.84
N GLU A 138 34.22 -21.41 -1.47
CA GLU A 138 34.80 -20.09 -1.28
C GLU A 138 33.89 -19.20 -0.43
N ASN A 139 34.31 -18.98 0.81
CA ASN A 139 33.68 -18.06 1.74
C ASN A 139 34.34 -16.70 1.63
N HIS A 140 33.54 -15.64 1.65
CA HIS A 140 34.05 -14.29 1.59
C HIS A 140 33.85 -13.58 2.92
N LEU A 141 34.82 -12.78 3.31
CA LEU A 141 34.85 -12.09 4.58
C LEU A 141 35.12 -10.60 4.39
N LEU A 142 34.33 -9.76 5.04
CA LEU A 142 34.56 -8.32 5.08
C LEU A 142 35.17 -7.90 6.41
N ILE A 143 36.19 -7.06 6.33
CA ILE A 143 36.87 -6.42 7.45
C ILE A 143 36.77 -4.91 7.26
N VAL A 144 36.07 -4.24 8.19
CA VAL A 144 35.90 -2.79 8.21
C VAL A 144 36.69 -2.22 9.39
N SER A 145 37.61 -1.31 9.11
CA SER A 145 38.50 -0.70 10.11
C SER A 145 38.11 0.74 10.45
N GLU A 146 38.28 1.13 11.70
CA GLU A 146 38.20 2.53 12.14
C GLU A 146 39.25 3.43 11.50
N GLU A 147 40.38 2.88 11.06
CA GLU A 147 41.39 3.59 10.24
C GLU A 147 40.93 3.81 8.79
N LYS A 148 39.62 3.77 8.53
CA LYS A 148 38.98 4.16 7.28
C LYS A 148 39.35 3.32 6.07
N TYR A 149 39.55 2.02 6.26
CA TYR A 149 39.70 1.10 5.14
C TYR A 149 38.79 -0.12 5.25
N ILE A 150 38.55 -0.78 4.11
CA ILE A 150 37.73 -1.98 4.00
C ILE A 150 38.49 -3.03 3.16
N ASP A 151 38.66 -4.22 3.72
CA ASP A 151 39.26 -5.38 3.05
C ASP A 151 38.23 -6.50 2.86
N LYS A 152 38.27 -7.17 1.71
CA LYS A 152 37.58 -8.43 1.44
C LYS A 152 38.60 -9.56 1.40
N PHE A 153 38.40 -10.60 2.20
CA PHE A 153 39.21 -11.81 2.20
C PHE A 153 38.47 -12.95 1.52
N HIS A 154 39.22 -13.76 0.78
CA HIS A 154 38.74 -14.94 0.06
C HIS A 154 39.22 -16.19 0.79
N ILE A 155 38.30 -16.87 1.47
CA ILE A 155 38.59 -18.01 2.33
C ILE A 155 38.04 -19.26 1.65
N SER A 156 38.93 -20.01 1.00
CA SER A 156 38.59 -21.32 0.45
C SER A 156 38.57 -22.37 1.57
N ILE A 157 37.49 -23.11 1.70
CA ILE A 157 37.27 -24.20 2.65
C ILE A 157 37.25 -25.52 1.88
N GLY A 158 38.21 -26.39 2.14
CA GLY A 158 38.22 -27.77 1.67
C GLY A 158 37.59 -28.73 2.68
N GLU A 159 37.38 -29.96 2.24
CA GLU A 159 37.11 -31.10 3.12
C GLU A 159 38.41 -31.89 3.31
N ASP A 160 38.75 -32.17 4.57
CA ASP A 160 39.81 -33.11 4.94
C ASP A 160 39.34 -34.57 4.77
N ASP A 161 40.24 -35.55 4.87
CA ASP A 161 40.00 -37.00 4.69
C ASP A 161 38.85 -37.55 5.57
N GLU A 162 38.53 -36.86 6.66
CA GLU A 162 37.42 -37.16 7.57
C GLU A 162 36.12 -36.37 7.32
N LYS A 163 35.97 -35.73 6.14
CA LYS A 163 34.85 -34.82 5.80
C LYS A 163 34.71 -33.63 6.76
N ARG A 164 35.84 -33.09 7.21
CA ARG A 164 35.91 -31.94 8.11
C ARG A 164 36.22 -30.68 7.30
N ALA A 165 35.55 -29.57 7.60
CA ALA A 165 35.81 -28.30 6.94
C ALA A 165 37.16 -27.71 7.40
N VAL A 166 38.10 -27.49 6.48
CA VAL A 166 39.43 -26.93 6.74
C VAL A 166 39.72 -25.79 5.77
N ILE A 167 40.38 -24.74 6.21
CA ILE A 167 40.75 -23.59 5.37
C ILE A 167 41.94 -23.98 4.49
N ASN A 168 41.71 -23.98 3.18
CA ASN A 168 42.75 -24.20 2.19
C ASN A 168 43.72 -23.01 2.16
N ASN A 169 45.02 -23.29 2.02
CA ASN A 169 46.08 -22.28 1.92
C ASN A 169 46.06 -21.24 3.05
N ILE A 170 45.88 -21.72 4.30
CA ILE A 170 45.82 -20.83 5.46
C ILE A 170 47.00 -19.87 5.51
N SER A 171 48.20 -20.22 5.03
CA SER A 171 49.39 -19.35 5.04
C SER A 171 49.23 -18.06 4.21
N ASN A 172 48.52 -18.10 3.08
CA ASN A 172 48.36 -16.95 2.18
C ASN A 172 46.90 -16.83 1.69
N ILE A 173 46.07 -16.18 2.50
CA ILE A 173 44.65 -15.95 2.20
C ILE A 173 44.57 -14.71 1.29
N PRO A 174 44.03 -14.83 0.07
CA PRO A 174 43.90 -13.70 -0.84
C PRO A 174 43.01 -12.60 -0.24
N LYS A 175 43.34 -11.35 -0.55
CA LYS A 175 42.58 -10.18 -0.10
C LYS A 175 42.53 -9.09 -1.16
N ASP A 176 41.40 -8.42 -1.22
CA ASP A 176 41.15 -7.25 -2.05
C ASP A 176 40.85 -6.04 -1.17
N ARG A 177 41.48 -4.90 -1.48
CA ARG A 177 41.14 -3.62 -0.86
C ARG A 177 39.91 -3.04 -1.55
N ILE A 178 38.82 -2.88 -0.81
CA ILE A 178 37.58 -2.31 -1.34
C ILE A 178 37.61 -0.78 -1.30
N ALA A 179 37.98 -0.21 -0.14
CA ALA A 179 37.91 1.22 0.08
C ALA A 179 38.98 1.69 1.08
N GLU A 180 39.41 2.94 0.93
CA GLU A 180 40.30 3.67 1.84
C GLU A 180 39.80 5.12 2.00
N ASP A 181 40.20 5.78 3.08
CA ASP A 181 39.90 7.18 3.41
C ASP A 181 38.41 7.57 3.42
N PHE A 182 37.51 6.63 3.72
CA PHE A 182 36.09 6.91 3.82
C PHE A 182 35.73 7.74 5.08
N LEU A 183 34.67 8.55 4.99
CA LEU A 183 34.09 9.31 6.10
C LEU A 183 33.06 8.49 6.89
N TRP A 184 32.37 7.58 6.22
CA TRP A 184 31.27 6.81 6.78
C TRP A 184 31.13 5.47 6.08
N VAL A 185 30.63 4.46 6.80
CA VAL A 185 30.38 3.11 6.30
C VAL A 185 29.19 2.47 7.01
N GLN A 186 28.36 1.73 6.28
CA GLN A 186 27.27 0.92 6.80
C GLN A 186 27.15 -0.41 6.04
N TRP A 187 26.89 -1.47 6.79
CA TRP A 187 26.62 -2.80 6.26
C TRP A 187 25.14 -3.15 6.41
N ASP A 188 24.52 -3.61 5.32
CA ASP A 188 23.18 -4.22 5.31
C ASP A 188 23.33 -5.74 5.22
N VAL A 189 23.02 -6.41 6.34
CA VAL A 189 23.13 -7.87 6.48
C VAL A 189 22.15 -8.61 5.57
N LEU A 190 20.96 -8.07 5.32
CA LEU A 190 19.89 -8.78 4.61
C LEU A 190 20.11 -8.80 3.11
N GLN A 191 20.51 -7.66 2.55
CA GLN A 191 20.79 -7.49 1.12
C GLN A 191 22.27 -7.72 0.77
N GLN A 192 23.12 -7.94 1.78
CA GLN A 192 24.57 -8.04 1.64
C GLN A 192 25.17 -6.88 0.87
N MET A 193 24.79 -5.67 1.29
CA MET A 193 25.23 -4.42 0.68
C MET A 193 26.11 -3.61 1.63
N LEU A 194 27.18 -3.05 1.09
CA LEU A 194 28.10 -2.15 1.76
C LEU A 194 27.95 -0.74 1.18
N PHE A 195 27.62 0.21 2.04
CA PHE A 195 27.56 1.63 1.72
C PHE A 195 28.73 2.35 2.37
N TYR A 196 29.43 3.22 1.64
CA TYR A 196 30.48 4.05 2.23
C TYR A 196 30.63 5.38 1.51
N ILE A 197 31.07 6.43 2.22
CA ILE A 197 31.22 7.78 1.65
C ILE A 197 32.69 8.16 1.60
N VAL A 198 33.20 8.58 0.45
CA VAL A 198 34.58 9.03 0.24
C VAL A 198 34.60 10.53 -0.06
N PRO A 199 35.44 11.33 0.63
CA PRO A 199 35.56 12.76 0.36
C PRO A 199 36.30 13.01 -0.96
N LYS A 200 35.88 14.03 -1.71
CA LYS A 200 36.56 14.57 -2.90
C LYS A 200 36.75 16.07 -2.78
N HIS A 201 37.64 16.63 -3.60
CA HIS A 201 38.01 18.05 -3.56
C HIS A 201 36.84 19.06 -3.64
N ALA A 202 35.67 18.66 -4.16
CA ALA A 202 34.47 19.51 -4.29
C ALA A 202 33.19 18.86 -3.72
N GLY A 203 33.29 17.83 -2.87
CA GLY A 203 32.09 17.15 -2.34
C GLY A 203 32.39 15.78 -1.72
N CYS A 204 31.36 14.96 -1.55
CA CYS A 204 31.48 13.59 -1.08
C CYS A 204 30.85 12.64 -2.10
N ILE A 205 31.43 11.45 -2.30
CA ILE A 205 30.85 10.40 -3.13
C ILE A 205 30.35 9.27 -2.24
N LEU A 206 29.08 8.91 -2.39
CA LEU A 206 28.54 7.67 -1.86
C LEU A 206 28.84 6.52 -2.81
N HIS A 207 29.51 5.49 -2.31
CA HIS A 207 29.71 4.21 -2.96
C HIS A 207 28.74 3.17 -2.37
N CYS A 208 28.23 2.31 -3.23
CA CYS A 208 27.40 1.16 -2.86
C CYS A 208 27.94 -0.07 -3.58
N ILE A 209 28.28 -1.10 -2.82
CA ILE A 209 28.75 -2.39 -3.35
C ILE A 209 27.81 -3.46 -2.83
N GLN A 210 27.25 -4.24 -3.76
CA GLN A 210 26.40 -5.38 -3.44
C GLN A 210 27.16 -6.67 -3.70
N PHE A 211 27.06 -7.61 -2.76
CA PHE A 211 27.71 -8.91 -2.85
C PHE A 211 26.64 -9.98 -3.08
N TYR A 212 26.58 -10.58 -4.27
CA TYR A 212 25.73 -11.75 -4.58
C TYR A 212 26.56 -12.98 -4.96
N PRO A 213 26.04 -14.20 -4.73
CA PRO A 213 26.75 -15.44 -5.06
C PRO A 213 26.79 -15.78 -6.55
N ASP A 214 25.74 -15.55 -7.35
CA ASP A 214 25.74 -15.84 -8.79
C ASP A 214 24.66 -15.03 -9.53
N GLY A 215 24.95 -14.65 -10.77
CA GLY A 215 24.10 -13.79 -11.60
C GLY A 215 22.86 -14.53 -12.10
N ASN A 216 21.71 -14.27 -11.47
CA ASN A 216 20.39 -14.17 -12.10
C ASN A 216 19.34 -13.88 -11.02
N PHE A 217 18.94 -12.63 -10.83
CA PHE A 217 17.78 -12.32 -9.98
C PHE A 217 17.01 -11.10 -10.50
N GLU A 218 15.67 -11.19 -10.46
CA GLU A 218 14.76 -10.05 -10.54
C GLU A 218 14.90 -9.20 -9.28
N PHE A 219 15.15 -7.90 -9.44
CA PHE A 219 15.40 -6.99 -8.32
C PHE A 219 14.15 -6.18 -7.97
N VAL A 220 13.88 -6.07 -6.67
CA VAL A 220 12.93 -5.11 -6.11
C VAL A 220 13.71 -4.18 -5.19
N VAL A 221 13.93 -2.95 -5.65
CA VAL A 221 14.58 -1.91 -4.85
C VAL A 221 13.57 -1.38 -3.83
N SER A 222 13.53 -2.02 -2.66
CA SER A 222 12.83 -1.50 -1.49
C SER A 222 13.85 -1.33 -0.37
N GLY A 223 14.42 -0.12 -0.22
CA GLY A 223 15.17 0.20 1.01
C GLY A 223 16.44 1.03 0.89
N LEU A 224 16.84 1.55 -0.28
CA LEU A 224 18.00 2.45 -0.38
C LEU A 224 17.66 3.83 0.21
N CYS A 225 17.72 3.94 1.54
CA CYS A 225 17.50 5.16 2.31
C CYS A 225 18.68 5.39 3.25
N LEU A 226 19.25 6.60 3.25
CA LEU A 226 20.26 7.01 4.23
C LEU A 226 19.63 7.93 5.26
N PHE A 227 19.91 7.65 6.53
CA PHE A 227 19.40 8.40 7.66
C PHE A 227 20.57 9.03 8.40
N TYR A 228 20.53 10.34 8.56
CA TYR A 228 21.52 11.04 9.37
C TYR A 228 20.88 12.24 10.05
N TYR A 229 21.44 12.65 11.18
CA TYR A 229 21.00 13.86 11.87
C TYR A 229 22.13 14.85 11.98
N ARG A 230 21.77 16.13 12.04
CA ARG A 230 22.73 17.20 12.30
C ARG A 230 22.74 17.47 13.80
N THR A 231 23.93 17.61 14.37
CA THR A 231 24.06 18.13 15.72
C THR A 231 23.42 19.52 15.79
N PRO A 232 22.61 19.82 16.83
CA PRO A 232 21.87 21.07 16.90
C PRO A 232 22.82 22.27 16.84
N THR A 233 22.61 23.18 15.89
CA THR A 233 23.31 24.47 15.81
C THR A 233 22.57 25.57 16.58
N VAL A 234 21.28 25.37 16.87
CA VAL A 234 20.37 26.29 17.58
C VAL A 234 19.76 25.56 18.77
N LEU A 235 19.65 26.20 19.94
CA LEU A 235 18.90 25.65 21.08
C LEU A 235 17.42 25.49 20.69
N GLN A 236 16.81 24.35 21.00
CA GLN A 236 15.38 24.01 20.78
C GLN A 236 14.98 23.52 19.37
N GLU A 237 15.92 23.30 18.45
CA GLU A 237 15.62 22.67 17.15
C GLU A 237 16.51 21.45 16.89
N PHE A 238 15.88 20.33 16.55
CA PHE A 238 16.56 19.13 16.09
C PHE A 238 16.31 18.91 14.60
N THR A 239 17.37 18.68 13.83
CA THR A 239 17.27 18.47 12.38
C THR A 239 17.82 17.11 11.99
N TYR A 240 17.03 16.34 11.26
CA TYR A 240 17.49 15.10 10.63
C TYR A 240 17.08 15.03 9.17
N VAL A 241 17.85 14.27 8.41
CA VAL A 241 17.72 14.14 6.96
C VAL A 241 17.56 12.68 6.59
N VAL A 242 16.60 12.44 5.70
CA VAL A 242 16.38 11.14 5.07
C VAL A 242 16.62 11.27 3.58
N ALA A 243 17.65 10.61 3.07
CA ALA A 243 17.95 10.58 1.65
C ALA A 243 17.38 9.31 1.03
N PHE A 244 16.33 9.45 0.21
CA PHE A 244 15.70 8.38 -0.54
C PHE A 244 16.42 8.21 -1.88
N LEU A 245 17.53 7.47 -1.86
CA LEU A 245 18.37 7.27 -3.05
C LEU A 245 17.59 6.64 -4.21
N HIS A 246 16.69 5.70 -3.89
CA HIS A 246 15.81 5.06 -4.86
C HIS A 246 14.71 5.96 -5.45
N LYS A 247 14.57 7.18 -4.94
CA LYS A 247 13.69 8.23 -5.50
C LYS A 247 14.46 9.47 -5.95
N GLY A 248 15.78 9.49 -5.80
CA GLY A 248 16.63 10.63 -6.15
C GLY A 248 16.31 11.92 -5.38
N CYS A 249 15.74 11.82 -4.17
CA CYS A 249 15.37 12.97 -3.35
C CYS A 249 15.80 12.80 -1.89
N SER A 250 16.02 13.90 -1.19
CA SER A 250 16.26 13.94 0.24
C SER A 250 15.25 14.85 0.93
N LYS A 251 14.82 14.45 2.11
CA LYS A 251 13.94 15.24 2.96
C LYS A 251 14.66 15.63 4.24
N THR A 252 14.72 16.93 4.49
CA THR A 252 15.24 17.50 5.72
C THR A 252 14.06 17.86 6.62
N PHE A 253 13.99 17.24 7.79
CA PHE A 253 12.98 17.47 8.80
C PHE A 253 13.57 18.27 9.94
N LYS A 254 12.91 19.37 10.31
CA LYS A 254 13.21 20.14 11.52
C LYS A 254 12.09 19.96 12.52
N VAL A 255 12.45 19.54 13.73
CA VAL A 255 11.54 19.24 14.83
C VAL A 255 11.84 20.20 15.98
N SER A 256 10.81 20.83 16.52
CA SER A 256 10.92 21.63 17.74
C SER A 256 11.13 20.72 18.96
N THR A 257 12.14 21.01 19.79
CA THR A 257 12.49 20.19 20.96
C THR A 257 12.50 21.01 22.25
N THR A 258 12.16 20.36 23.37
CA THR A 258 12.20 20.99 24.70
C THR A 258 13.53 20.78 25.43
N ILE A 259 14.43 19.99 24.85
CA ILE A 259 15.72 19.61 25.46
C ILE A 259 16.73 20.77 25.33
N THR A 260 17.34 21.14 26.46
CA THR A 260 18.31 22.24 26.54
C THR A 260 19.76 21.80 26.32
N ASP A 261 20.11 20.52 26.53
CA ASP A 261 21.46 19.99 26.33
C ASP A 261 21.55 19.06 25.10
N PRO A 262 22.33 19.41 24.06
CA PRO A 262 22.50 18.59 22.86
C PRO A 262 23.14 17.21 23.13
N LYS A 263 23.83 16.99 24.25
CA LYS A 263 24.41 15.68 24.60
C LYS A 263 23.36 14.66 25.07
N GLN A 264 22.18 15.12 25.44
CA GLN A 264 21.07 14.26 25.88
C GLN A 264 20.21 13.76 24.70
N LEU A 265 20.39 14.34 23.51
CA LEU A 265 19.70 13.93 22.29
C LEU A 265 20.29 12.63 21.73
N LYS A 266 19.69 11.50 22.10
CA LYS A 266 19.96 10.20 21.49
C LYS A 266 18.83 9.85 20.54
N VAL A 267 19.14 9.88 19.24
CA VAL A 267 18.17 9.60 18.18
C VAL A 267 18.32 8.15 17.75
N SER A 268 17.21 7.44 17.67
CA SER A 268 17.18 6.07 17.17
C SER A 268 16.42 6.00 15.86
N PHE A 269 17.01 5.33 14.86
CA PHE A 269 16.35 5.01 13.60
C PHE A 269 15.97 3.53 13.62
N ILE A 270 14.67 3.27 13.64
CA ILE A 270 14.09 1.94 13.79
C ILE A 270 13.45 1.57 12.46
N ASN A 271 13.95 0.51 11.82
CA ASN A 271 13.33 0.02 10.59
C ASN A 271 12.10 -0.85 10.92
N ILE A 272 11.00 -0.58 10.23
CA ILE A 272 9.72 -1.28 10.32
C ILE A 272 9.25 -1.56 8.88
N ASP A 273 10.06 -2.33 8.14
CA ASP A 273 9.86 -2.73 6.75
C ASP A 273 9.61 -1.56 5.76
N SER A 274 8.36 -1.12 5.54
CA SER A 274 8.03 0.02 4.66
C SER A 274 8.01 1.38 5.36
N TYR A 275 8.22 1.39 6.68
CA TYR A 275 8.34 2.60 7.49
C TYR A 275 9.68 2.60 8.24
N VAL A 276 10.20 3.80 8.49
CA VAL A 276 11.28 4.01 9.44
C VAL A 276 10.80 4.95 10.54
N ALA A 277 10.89 4.48 11.78
CA ALA A 277 10.63 5.26 12.98
C ALA A 277 11.87 6.06 13.36
N VAL A 278 11.74 7.39 13.39
CA VAL A 278 12.70 8.28 14.03
C VAL A 278 12.20 8.53 15.44
N TYR A 279 12.87 7.93 16.42
CA TYR A 279 12.51 8.05 17.82
C TYR A 279 13.44 9.02 18.55
N LEU A 280 12.84 10.05 19.12
CA LEU A 280 13.42 11.00 20.06
C LEU A 280 12.81 10.73 21.44
N PRO A 281 13.55 10.12 22.38
CA PRO A 281 13.03 9.73 23.68
C PRO A 281 12.26 10.85 24.38
N ASP A 282 11.03 10.54 24.81
CA ASP A 282 10.12 11.44 25.52
C ASP A 282 9.78 12.77 24.82
N GLN A 283 10.10 12.92 23.53
CA GLN A 283 9.84 14.15 22.77
C GLN A 283 8.93 13.89 21.58
N ALA A 284 9.35 12.98 20.68
CA ALA A 284 8.71 12.80 19.40
C ALA A 284 8.99 11.42 18.78
N LEU A 285 7.99 10.93 18.05
CA LEU A 285 8.07 9.72 17.25
C LEU A 285 7.57 10.06 15.85
N HIS A 286 8.42 9.85 14.84
CA HIS A 286 8.08 10.10 13.45
C HIS A 286 8.19 8.82 12.62
N LEU A 287 7.06 8.31 12.14
CA LEU A 287 7.01 7.22 11.18
C LEU A 287 7.10 7.75 9.75
N ILE A 288 8.20 7.43 9.07
CA ILE A 288 8.49 7.89 7.72
C ILE A 288 8.28 6.74 6.75
N ASN A 289 7.26 6.82 5.90
CA ASN A 289 7.08 5.90 4.79
C ASN A 289 8.26 5.97 3.82
N THR A 290 8.95 4.85 3.62
CA THR A 290 10.13 4.77 2.74
C THR A 290 9.78 4.46 1.30
N ARG A 291 8.60 3.90 1.02
CA ARG A 291 8.13 3.58 -0.34
C ARG A 291 7.63 4.82 -1.08
N PHE A 292 6.94 5.70 -0.35
CA PHE A 292 6.30 6.90 -0.88
C PHE A 292 6.73 8.14 -0.11
N PRO A 293 8.00 8.54 -0.24
CA PRO A 293 8.51 9.67 0.50
C PRO A 293 8.00 11.01 -0.01
N GLU A 294 7.35 11.08 -1.15
CA GLU A 294 6.96 12.35 -1.79
C GLU A 294 5.86 13.06 -1.00
N LEU A 295 4.85 12.31 -0.56
CA LEU A 295 3.64 12.82 0.05
C LEU A 295 3.76 12.89 1.58
N MET A 296 3.71 14.10 2.13
CA MET A 296 3.82 14.34 3.57
C MET A 296 2.70 13.70 4.39
N CYS A 297 1.52 13.49 3.79
CA CYS A 297 0.39 12.83 4.42
C CYS A 297 0.61 11.33 4.71
N TYR A 298 1.73 10.74 4.30
CA TYR A 298 2.12 9.36 4.61
C TYR A 298 3.03 9.27 5.83
N HIS A 299 3.46 10.40 6.36
CA HIS A 299 4.33 10.45 7.51
C HIS A 299 3.49 10.73 8.76
N LEU A 300 3.53 9.79 9.72
CA LEU A 300 2.83 9.97 10.99
C LEU A 300 3.80 10.57 12.00
N PHE A 301 3.46 11.73 12.53
CA PHE A 301 4.22 12.36 13.60
C PHE A 301 3.41 12.42 14.88
N LEU A 302 4.00 11.93 15.97
CA LEU A 302 3.46 12.01 17.31
C LEU A 302 4.44 12.79 18.19
N ALA A 303 3.90 13.63 19.08
CA ALA A 303 4.68 14.40 20.04
C ALA A 303 4.16 14.20 21.47
N GLY A 304 5.03 14.39 22.46
CA GLY A 304 4.68 14.32 23.88
C GLY A 304 4.34 12.89 24.33
N ASP A 305 3.29 12.73 25.14
CA ASP A 305 2.93 11.42 25.73
C ASP A 305 2.56 10.36 24.69
N CYS A 306 2.01 10.76 23.54
CA CYS A 306 1.70 9.83 22.44
C CYS A 306 2.95 9.27 21.75
N ALA A 307 4.11 9.92 21.94
CA ALA A 307 5.38 9.48 21.37
C ALA A 307 6.17 8.52 22.28
N LYS A 308 5.75 8.34 23.54
CA LYS A 308 6.47 7.52 24.50
C LYS A 308 6.45 6.04 24.12
N ILE A 309 7.55 5.36 24.41
CA ILE A 309 7.71 3.93 24.24
C ILE A 309 8.10 3.34 25.61
N ASP A 310 7.19 2.57 26.21
CA ASP A 310 7.42 1.94 27.51
C ASP A 310 8.40 0.76 27.38
N GLY A 311 9.24 0.56 28.40
CA GLY A 311 10.16 -0.58 28.49
C GLY A 311 11.55 -0.36 27.91
N LEU A 312 11.83 0.83 27.35
CA LEU A 312 13.15 1.21 26.87
C LEU A 312 13.89 2.06 27.90
N HIS A 313 15.05 1.58 28.35
CA HIS A 313 15.91 2.36 29.23
C HIS A 313 16.62 3.42 28.39
N CYS A 314 16.30 4.70 28.64
CA CYS A 314 16.65 5.88 27.83
C CYS A 314 18.16 6.20 27.69
N ASP A 315 19.03 5.31 28.17
CA ASP A 315 20.47 5.57 28.21
C ASP A 315 21.24 5.06 26.99
N CYS A 316 20.66 4.25 26.10
CA CYS A 316 21.39 3.70 24.96
C CYS A 316 20.62 3.80 23.63
N PRO A 317 21.28 4.24 22.54
CA PRO A 317 20.64 4.29 21.23
C PRO A 317 20.32 2.88 20.76
N LEU A 318 19.13 2.72 20.18
CA LEU A 318 18.70 1.47 19.60
C LEU A 318 19.37 1.27 18.24
N GLN A 319 19.91 0.07 18.02
CA GLN A 319 20.47 -0.30 16.73
C GLN A 319 19.54 -1.27 16.00
N THR A 320 19.07 -0.89 14.82
CA THR A 320 18.39 -1.81 13.91
C THR A 320 19.41 -2.82 13.38
N VAL A 321 19.09 -4.11 13.47
CA VAL A 321 20.00 -5.19 13.05
C VAL A 321 19.41 -6.06 11.95
N LEU A 322 18.10 -6.31 12.00
CA LEU A 322 17.33 -6.92 10.90
C LEU A 322 16.11 -6.03 10.61
N LYS A 323 15.34 -6.37 9.56
CA LYS A 323 14.24 -5.57 9.00
C LYS A 323 13.26 -4.96 10.02
N THR A 324 12.95 -5.70 11.07
CA THR A 324 12.03 -5.30 12.16
C THR A 324 12.62 -5.61 13.53
N HIS A 325 13.93 -5.91 13.61
CA HIS A 325 14.57 -6.29 14.86
C HIS A 325 15.60 -5.26 15.30
N VAL A 326 15.53 -4.91 16.57
CA VAL A 326 16.31 -3.86 17.18
C VAL A 326 17.01 -4.40 18.41
N ILE A 327 18.28 -4.04 18.59
CA ILE A 327 19.07 -4.41 19.77
C ILE A 327 19.23 -3.20 20.68
N GLU A 328 18.96 -3.43 21.96
CA GLU A 328 19.39 -2.57 23.05
C GLU A 328 20.72 -3.11 23.60
N CYS A 329 21.83 -2.50 23.19
CA CYS A 329 23.17 -3.04 23.48
C CYS A 329 23.54 -3.08 24.96
N CYS A 330 22.91 -2.25 25.80
CA CYS A 330 23.27 -2.10 27.21
C CYS A 330 22.68 -3.19 28.11
N THR A 331 21.47 -3.63 27.81
CA THR A 331 20.78 -4.75 28.48
C THR A 331 21.02 -6.06 27.72
N GLY A 332 21.36 -5.98 26.44
CA GLY A 332 21.54 -7.13 25.55
C GLY A 332 20.23 -7.82 25.21
N ILE A 333 19.19 -7.03 24.99
CA ILE A 333 17.87 -7.50 24.60
C ILE A 333 17.67 -7.25 23.11
N LEU A 334 17.16 -8.25 22.42
CA LEU A 334 16.68 -8.16 21.04
C LEU A 334 15.16 -8.05 21.06
N PHE A 335 14.65 -7.01 20.42
CA PHE A 335 13.22 -6.76 20.26
C PHE A 335 12.82 -6.97 18.81
N SER A 336 11.67 -7.61 18.61
CA SER A 336 10.88 -7.46 17.38
C SER A 336 9.97 -6.25 17.54
N VAL A 337 9.98 -5.35 16.56
CA VAL A 337 9.18 -4.12 16.56
C VAL A 337 8.04 -4.26 15.56
N SER A 338 6.82 -4.03 16.04
CA SER A 338 5.63 -3.95 15.21
C SER A 338 4.79 -2.72 15.57
N VAL A 339 3.90 -2.32 14.67
CA VAL A 339 2.96 -1.22 14.94
C VAL A 339 1.69 -1.80 15.54
N ASN A 340 1.28 -1.27 16.70
CA ASN A 340 0.09 -1.72 17.40
C ASN A 340 -1.18 -1.24 16.68
N GLN A 341 -1.93 -2.20 16.12
CA GLN A 341 -3.14 -1.91 15.34
C GLN A 341 -4.27 -1.29 16.19
N GLY A 342 -4.38 -1.63 17.48
CA GLY A 342 -5.41 -1.07 18.36
C GLY A 342 -5.15 0.40 18.68
N GLU A 343 -3.90 0.74 18.93
CA GLU A 343 -3.48 2.11 19.24
C GLU A 343 -3.50 3.01 18.00
N LEU A 344 -3.23 2.47 16.81
CA LEU A 344 -3.49 3.18 15.54
C LEU A 344 -4.96 3.54 15.37
N LEU A 345 -5.89 2.61 15.63
CA LEU A 345 -7.32 2.89 15.53
C LEU A 345 -7.76 3.96 16.54
N LYS A 346 -7.19 3.93 17.74
CA LYS A 346 -7.38 4.97 18.76
C LYS A 346 -6.84 6.33 18.27
N CYS A 347 -5.63 6.36 17.72
CA CYS A 347 -5.06 7.57 17.11
C CYS A 347 -5.98 8.11 16.01
N LEU A 348 -6.55 7.26 15.16
CA LEU A 348 -7.48 7.66 14.11
C LEU A 348 -8.73 8.35 14.68
N THR A 349 -9.29 7.81 15.77
CA THR A 349 -10.46 8.41 16.46
C THR A 349 -10.14 9.71 17.19
N GLU A 350 -8.96 9.84 17.77
CA GLU A 350 -8.56 11.00 18.57
C GLU A 350 -7.99 12.15 17.71
N SER A 351 -7.46 11.83 16.53
CA SER A 351 -6.87 12.81 15.60
C SER A 351 -7.89 13.85 15.15
N ARG A 352 -7.47 15.11 15.17
CA ARG A 352 -8.28 16.25 14.72
C ARG A 352 -7.90 16.72 13.32
N LEU A 353 -6.65 16.47 12.93
CA LEU A 353 -6.11 16.91 11.66
C LEU A 353 -6.31 15.82 10.59
N ASP A 354 -6.69 16.24 9.39
CA ASP A 354 -6.87 15.32 8.28
C ASP A 354 -5.55 14.69 7.83
N CYS A 355 -4.40 15.36 7.99
CA CYS A 355 -3.09 14.78 7.70
C CYS A 355 -2.77 13.58 8.61
N GLU A 356 -3.08 13.68 9.90
CA GLU A 356 -2.88 12.61 10.88
C GLU A 356 -3.79 11.43 10.55
N ARG A 357 -5.07 11.70 10.28
CA ARG A 357 -6.05 10.67 9.90
C ARG A 357 -5.62 9.94 8.63
N LEU A 358 -5.17 10.67 7.61
CA LEU A 358 -4.73 10.09 6.35
C LEU A 358 -3.45 9.25 6.53
N ALA A 359 -2.48 9.74 7.30
CA ALA A 359 -1.26 8.99 7.61
C ALA A 359 -1.55 7.70 8.36
N VAL A 360 -2.46 7.74 9.35
CA VAL A 360 -2.90 6.55 10.09
C VAL A 360 -3.64 5.58 9.18
N LEU A 361 -4.54 6.06 8.33
CA LEU A 361 -5.26 5.24 7.34
C LEU A 361 -4.28 4.53 6.40
N HIS A 362 -3.30 5.23 5.85
CA HIS A 362 -2.30 4.64 4.95
C HIS A 362 -1.37 3.66 5.67
N CYS A 363 -1.01 3.92 6.93
CA CYS A 363 -0.28 2.95 7.75
C CYS A 363 -1.10 1.66 7.94
N PHE A 364 -2.41 1.78 8.20
CA PHE A 364 -3.33 0.65 8.36
C PHE A 364 -3.55 -0.13 7.06
N LEU A 365 -3.74 0.57 5.94
CA LEU A 365 -4.14 -0.01 4.67
C LEU A 365 -2.98 -0.56 3.85
N LEU A 366 -1.79 0.04 3.90
CA LEU A 366 -0.66 -0.32 3.02
C LEU A 366 0.43 -1.14 3.71
N HIS A 367 0.54 -1.07 5.04
CA HIS A 367 1.66 -1.69 5.76
C HIS A 367 1.26 -2.84 6.68
N LEU A 368 0.06 -2.77 7.26
CA LEU A 368 -0.40 -3.82 8.16
C LEU A 368 -1.13 -4.94 7.41
N ASP A 369 -0.79 -6.18 7.75
CA ASP A 369 -1.60 -7.35 7.39
C ASP A 369 -2.93 -7.24 8.13
N LEU A 370 -3.95 -6.80 7.40
CA LEU A 370 -5.27 -6.54 7.95
C LEU A 370 -5.99 -7.85 8.24
N GLN A 371 -6.17 -8.15 9.52
CA GLN A 371 -7.12 -9.18 9.93
C GLN A 371 -8.54 -8.72 9.54
N PRO A 372 -9.41 -9.61 9.02
CA PRO A 372 -10.75 -9.22 8.56
C PRO A 372 -11.59 -8.48 9.61
N GLN A 373 -11.38 -8.79 10.89
CA GLN A 373 -12.04 -8.11 12.01
C GLN A 373 -11.60 -6.64 12.16
N LYS A 374 -10.31 -6.36 11.95
CA LYS A 374 -9.74 -5.02 12.05
C LYS A 374 -10.07 -4.16 10.84
N GLU A 375 -10.12 -4.78 9.66
CA GLU A 375 -10.64 -4.14 8.45
C GLU A 375 -12.11 -3.74 8.62
N ALA A 376 -12.95 -4.62 9.20
CA ALA A 376 -14.33 -4.29 9.52
C ALA A 376 -14.46 -3.13 10.53
N GLN A 377 -13.60 -3.07 11.55
CA GLN A 377 -13.55 -1.93 12.49
C GLN A 377 -13.14 -0.62 11.80
N LEU A 378 -12.22 -0.68 10.84
CA LEU A 378 -11.84 0.49 10.06
C LEU A 378 -12.99 0.96 9.17
N ILE A 379 -13.64 0.04 8.46
CA ILE A 379 -14.82 0.35 7.64
C ILE A 379 -15.93 0.96 8.51
N ASP A 380 -16.13 0.42 9.71
CA ASP A 380 -17.09 0.96 10.68
C ASP A 380 -16.80 2.42 11.03
N TRP A 381 -15.52 2.72 11.32
CA TRP A 381 -15.06 4.08 11.57
C TRP A 381 -15.28 4.99 10.34
N ILE A 382 -14.96 4.52 9.13
CA ILE A 382 -15.16 5.27 7.88
C ILE A 382 -16.64 5.64 7.70
N CYS A 383 -17.54 4.68 7.92
CA CYS A 383 -18.99 4.88 7.79
C CYS A 383 -19.54 5.86 8.83
N ASP A 384 -18.98 5.90 10.03
CA ASP A 384 -19.41 6.84 11.07
C ASP A 384 -18.83 8.26 10.87
N ASN A 385 -17.73 8.39 10.12
CA ASN A 385 -16.95 9.63 9.98
C ASN A 385 -16.96 10.21 8.54
N LEU A 386 -18.02 9.94 7.78
CA LEU A 386 -18.15 10.34 6.36
C LEU A 386 -18.05 11.85 6.09
N SER A 387 -18.30 12.69 7.09
CA SER A 387 -18.28 14.16 7.00
C SER A 387 -17.17 14.82 7.83
N THR A 388 -16.37 14.06 8.57
CA THR A 388 -15.37 14.64 9.48
C THR A 388 -14.09 15.04 8.75
N CYS A 389 -13.79 14.40 7.62
CA CYS A 389 -12.64 14.71 6.78
C CYS A 389 -13.03 15.77 5.74
N VAL A 390 -12.27 16.87 5.69
CA VAL A 390 -12.50 18.00 4.80
C VAL A 390 -11.65 17.90 3.54
N THR A 391 -10.41 17.43 3.67
CA THR A 391 -9.43 17.46 2.57
C THR A 391 -9.45 16.23 1.67
N PHE A 392 -10.03 15.11 2.13
CA PHE A 392 -10.07 13.86 1.38
C PHE A 392 -11.35 13.07 1.69
N ASP A 393 -11.75 12.17 0.78
CA ASP A 393 -12.87 11.26 1.00
C ASP A 393 -12.36 9.90 1.54
N PRO A 394 -12.74 9.50 2.77
CA PRO A 394 -12.28 8.26 3.39
C PRO A 394 -12.66 6.99 2.60
N ILE A 395 -13.79 6.98 1.88
CA ILE A 395 -14.21 5.84 1.06
C ILE A 395 -13.28 5.71 -0.15
N GLN A 396 -12.95 6.83 -0.80
CA GLN A 396 -12.03 6.82 -1.94
C GLN A 396 -10.65 6.32 -1.52
N GLU A 397 -10.12 6.83 -0.41
CA GLU A 397 -8.84 6.38 0.14
C GLU A 397 -8.84 4.90 0.49
N PHE A 398 -9.91 4.41 1.12
CA PHE A 398 -10.04 3.00 1.44
C PHE A 398 -10.00 2.12 0.19
N ILE A 399 -10.76 2.48 -0.85
CA ILE A 399 -10.81 1.71 -2.10
C ILE A 399 -9.45 1.74 -2.81
N ILE A 400 -8.84 2.92 -2.98
CA ILE A 400 -7.58 3.09 -3.70
C ILE A 400 -6.43 2.37 -2.98
N ALA A 401 -6.25 2.61 -1.68
CA ALA A 401 -5.15 2.00 -0.93
C ALA A 401 -5.32 0.48 -0.78
N SER A 402 -6.56 -0.02 -0.60
CA SER A 402 -6.81 -1.47 -0.54
C SER A 402 -6.59 -2.15 -1.88
N LEU A 403 -6.97 -1.51 -2.99
CA LEU A 403 -6.69 -1.99 -4.35
C LEU A 403 -5.19 -2.03 -4.63
N HIS A 404 -4.49 -0.96 -4.28
CA HIS A 404 -3.03 -0.85 -4.43
C HIS A 404 -2.37 -2.01 -3.69
N ARG A 405 -2.60 -2.16 -2.37
CA ARG A 405 -2.04 -3.27 -1.58
C ARG A 405 -2.34 -4.64 -2.20
N TYR A 406 -3.59 -4.89 -2.60
CA TYR A 406 -3.99 -6.20 -3.14
C TYR A 406 -3.17 -6.55 -4.39
N LEU A 407 -2.99 -5.60 -5.31
CA LEU A 407 -2.30 -5.82 -6.57
C LEU A 407 -0.77 -5.79 -6.43
N SER A 408 -0.26 -5.00 -5.48
CA SER A 408 1.15 -4.97 -5.08
C SER A 408 1.66 -6.31 -4.57
N LEU A 409 0.81 -7.05 -3.83
CA LEU A 409 1.14 -8.41 -3.36
C LEU A 409 1.22 -9.42 -4.52
N GLU A 410 0.45 -9.22 -5.58
CA GLU A 410 0.44 -10.11 -6.75
C GLU A 410 1.60 -9.80 -7.72
N THR A 411 1.97 -8.53 -7.89
CA THR A 411 3.06 -8.12 -8.78
C THR A 411 3.75 -6.82 -8.35
N VAL A 412 5.06 -6.89 -8.18
CA VAL A 412 5.86 -5.79 -7.61
C VAL A 412 6.01 -4.57 -8.54
N TYR A 413 5.86 -4.74 -9.85
CA TYR A 413 5.98 -3.64 -10.81
C TYR A 413 4.73 -2.73 -10.85
N LEU A 414 3.58 -3.17 -10.31
CA LEU A 414 2.35 -2.38 -10.31
C LEU A 414 2.36 -1.22 -9.31
N ASP A 415 3.22 -1.28 -8.30
CA ASP A 415 3.38 -0.23 -7.27
C ASP A 415 3.59 1.17 -7.88
N LYS A 416 4.18 1.23 -9.07
CA LYS A 416 4.56 2.46 -9.77
C LYS A 416 3.50 2.97 -10.76
N LEU A 417 2.56 2.10 -11.16
CA LEU A 417 1.56 2.42 -12.20
C LEU A 417 0.21 2.79 -11.59
N LEU A 418 -0.11 2.26 -10.41
CA LEU A 418 -1.39 2.50 -9.75
C LEU A 418 -1.30 3.67 -8.76
N PRO A 419 -2.33 4.54 -8.72
CA PRO A 419 -2.42 5.53 -7.65
C PRO A 419 -2.61 4.81 -6.32
N TYR A 420 -2.03 5.39 -5.27
CA TYR A 420 -2.06 4.87 -3.91
C TYR A 420 -2.78 5.81 -2.93
N THR A 421 -3.29 6.95 -3.43
CA THR A 421 -4.20 7.89 -2.74
C THR A 421 -5.07 8.64 -3.75
N SER A 422 -6.22 9.12 -3.28
CA SER A 422 -7.08 10.10 -3.96
C SER A 422 -6.52 11.53 -3.90
N VAL A 423 -5.52 11.80 -3.05
CA VAL A 423 -4.94 13.11 -2.81
C VAL A 423 -3.54 13.21 -3.45
N PRO A 424 -3.43 13.70 -4.70
CA PRO A 424 -2.15 13.80 -5.39
C PRO A 424 -1.21 14.88 -4.81
N TYR A 425 -1.76 15.83 -4.03
CA TYR A 425 -1.00 16.93 -3.43
C TYR A 425 -1.42 17.18 -2.00
N TRP A 426 -0.44 17.21 -1.09
CA TRP A 426 -0.63 17.68 0.27
C TRP A 426 0.26 18.90 0.53
N SER A 427 -0.35 20.08 0.69
CA SER A 427 0.36 21.34 0.91
C SER A 427 0.26 21.86 2.35
N GLN A 428 -0.52 21.22 3.22
CA GLN A 428 -0.69 21.67 4.60
C GLN A 428 0.51 21.26 5.47
N ALA A 429 1.02 22.21 6.26
CA ALA A 429 2.09 21.97 7.21
C ALA A 429 1.61 21.05 8.35
N ILE A 430 2.47 20.11 8.76
CA ILE A 430 2.28 19.32 9.97
C ILE A 430 2.77 20.16 11.14
N ASP A 431 1.98 20.24 12.22
CA ASP A 431 2.36 21.03 13.39
C ASP A 431 3.69 20.51 13.97
N ARG A 432 4.56 21.43 14.43
CA ARG A 432 5.89 21.17 15.02
C ARG A 432 6.95 20.52 14.13
N ILE A 433 6.66 20.19 12.87
CA ILE A 433 7.66 19.75 11.88
C ILE A 433 7.63 20.62 10.63
N SER A 434 8.80 21.11 10.24
CA SER A 434 9.01 21.61 8.87
C SER A 434 9.78 20.59 8.04
N CYS A 435 9.34 20.33 6.81
CA CYS A 435 10.04 19.47 5.85
C CYS A 435 10.45 20.27 4.62
N THR A 436 11.72 20.16 4.21
CA THR A 436 12.20 20.62 2.91
C THR A 436 12.66 19.44 2.08
N THR A 437 12.28 19.42 0.81
CA THR A 437 12.68 18.36 -0.14
C THR A 437 13.73 18.90 -1.09
N ASP A 438 14.90 18.29 -1.09
CA ASP A 438 16.01 18.62 -1.98
C ASP A 438 16.23 17.49 -2.99
N ILE A 439 16.36 17.82 -4.27
CA ILE A 439 16.67 16.84 -5.32
C ILE A 439 18.14 16.44 -5.17
N ILE A 440 18.41 15.14 -5.10
CA ILE A 440 19.78 14.64 -5.03
C ILE A 440 20.34 14.63 -6.46
N GLU A 441 21.37 15.43 -6.71
CA GLU A 441 22.20 15.26 -7.90
C GLU A 441 22.87 13.89 -7.83
N MET A 442 22.54 13.02 -8.80
CA MET A 442 22.99 11.63 -8.76
C MET A 442 24.52 11.59 -8.76
N PRO A 443 25.16 10.84 -7.83
CA PRO A 443 26.59 10.64 -7.89
C PRO A 443 26.95 9.96 -9.21
N ILE A 444 28.07 10.38 -9.81
CA ILE A 444 28.63 9.73 -11.00
C ILE A 444 29.03 8.30 -10.57
N LEU A 445 28.19 7.33 -10.91
CA LEU A 445 28.44 5.92 -10.63
C LEU A 445 29.57 5.44 -11.55
N LYS A 446 30.74 5.14 -10.97
CA LYS A 446 31.75 4.30 -11.63
C LYS A 446 31.39 2.85 -11.36
N ILE A 447 30.70 2.24 -12.31
CA ILE A 447 30.23 0.85 -12.22
C ILE A 447 31.30 -0.04 -12.86
N ASP A 448 32.17 -0.62 -12.06
CA ASP A 448 33.22 -1.52 -12.57
C ASP A 448 32.80 -3.00 -12.58
N ILE A 449 31.75 -3.40 -11.84
CA ILE A 449 31.48 -4.84 -11.57
C ILE A 449 30.02 -5.29 -11.84
N PHE A 450 29.02 -4.41 -11.88
CA PHE A 450 27.61 -4.82 -12.08
C PHE A 450 26.83 -3.86 -12.98
N LYS A 451 26.87 -4.08 -14.31
CA LYS A 451 26.16 -3.24 -15.29
C LYS A 451 24.64 -3.35 -15.18
N ASP A 452 24.09 -4.56 -15.12
CA ASP A 452 22.64 -4.77 -15.30
C ASP A 452 21.75 -4.18 -14.19
N PHE A 453 22.13 -4.35 -12.91
CA PHE A 453 21.34 -3.82 -11.78
C PHE A 453 21.33 -2.29 -11.77
N TRP A 454 22.51 -1.68 -11.88
CA TRP A 454 22.64 -0.23 -11.79
C TRP A 454 22.11 0.46 -13.04
N GLU A 455 22.26 -0.13 -14.23
CA GLU A 455 21.61 0.36 -15.46
C GLU A 455 20.09 0.28 -15.35
N HIS A 456 19.53 -0.82 -14.83
CA HIS A 456 18.10 -0.93 -14.56
C HIS A 456 17.64 0.12 -13.54
N PHE A 457 18.31 0.23 -12.39
CA PHE A 457 18.00 1.23 -11.35
C PHE A 457 18.09 2.67 -11.87
N LEU A 458 19.09 3.00 -12.68
CA LEU A 458 19.23 4.31 -13.32
C LEU A 458 18.10 4.55 -14.33
N SER A 459 17.75 3.56 -15.15
CA SER A 459 16.61 3.66 -16.07
C SER A 459 15.29 3.84 -15.32
N GLU A 460 15.14 3.20 -14.16
CA GLU A 460 13.99 3.36 -13.28
C GLU A 460 13.95 4.75 -12.64
N LEU A 461 15.08 5.30 -12.20
CA LEU A 461 15.16 6.66 -11.67
C LEU A 461 14.86 7.71 -12.73
N GLU A 462 15.37 7.52 -13.95
CA GLU A 462 15.04 8.39 -15.09
C GLU A 462 13.56 8.29 -15.45
N TYR A 463 13.00 7.08 -15.46
CA TYR A 463 11.57 6.86 -15.63
C TYR A 463 10.75 7.58 -14.55
N MET A 464 11.14 7.47 -13.27
CA MET A 464 10.48 8.14 -12.15
C MET A 464 10.51 9.66 -12.27
N LYS A 465 11.64 10.26 -12.69
CA LYS A 465 11.72 11.71 -12.96
C LYS A 465 10.74 12.15 -14.06
N GLN A 466 10.53 11.31 -15.06
CA GLN A 466 9.60 11.58 -16.17
C GLN A 466 8.13 11.32 -15.78
N THR A 467 7.83 10.31 -14.97
CA THR A 467 6.46 9.99 -14.53
C THR A 467 5.97 10.88 -13.40
N GLN A 468 6.84 11.30 -12.48
CA GLN A 468 6.50 12.36 -11.52
C GLN A 468 5.96 13.58 -12.24
N GLN A 469 6.50 13.94 -13.41
CA GLN A 469 5.95 15.05 -14.19
C GLN A 469 4.58 14.74 -14.85
N ARG A 470 4.23 13.47 -15.11
CA ARG A 470 2.99 13.10 -15.81
C ARG A 470 1.78 12.91 -14.89
N PHE A 471 1.97 12.37 -13.68
CA PHE A 471 0.89 12.32 -12.68
C PHE A 471 0.39 13.72 -12.31
N LEU A 472 1.25 14.73 -12.45
CA LEU A 472 0.92 16.14 -12.19
C LEU A 472 -0.04 16.77 -13.21
N TYR A 473 -0.13 16.20 -14.43
CA TYR A 473 -0.92 16.72 -15.55
C TYR A 473 -2.00 15.74 -16.03
N SER A 474 -2.54 14.93 -15.12
CA SER A 474 -3.73 14.15 -15.40
C SER A 474 -4.95 15.07 -15.51
N ASN A 475 -5.43 15.30 -16.73
CA ASN A 475 -6.76 15.89 -16.91
C ASN A 475 -7.79 14.92 -16.34
N HIS A 476 -8.48 15.32 -15.28
CA HIS A 476 -9.62 14.59 -14.75
C HIS A 476 -10.71 14.50 -15.83
N MET A 477 -10.74 13.39 -16.59
CA MET A 477 -11.92 13.06 -17.38
C MET A 477 -13.06 12.78 -16.41
N GLN A 478 -14.14 13.54 -16.52
CA GLN A 478 -15.28 13.41 -15.63
C GLN A 478 -16.07 12.16 -16.02
N ARG A 479 -16.78 11.54 -15.07
CA ARG A 479 -17.68 10.40 -15.34
C ARG A 479 -18.67 10.67 -16.49
N ARG A 480 -19.06 11.93 -16.68
CA ARG A 480 -19.91 12.37 -17.81
C ARG A 480 -19.27 12.14 -19.18
N ASP A 481 -17.95 12.20 -19.27
CA ASP A 481 -17.20 11.98 -20.51
C ASP A 481 -17.12 10.48 -20.81
N TRP A 482 -16.97 9.64 -19.79
CA TRP A 482 -17.09 8.18 -19.91
C TRP A 482 -18.50 7.76 -20.34
N CYS A 483 -19.54 8.31 -19.71
CA CYS A 483 -20.92 8.06 -20.12
C CYS A 483 -21.19 8.55 -21.55
N ARG A 484 -20.68 9.72 -21.94
CA ARG A 484 -20.76 10.20 -23.33
C ARG A 484 -20.09 9.24 -24.31
N LEU A 485 -18.92 8.71 -24.00
CA LEU A 485 -18.25 7.70 -24.85
C LEU A 485 -19.07 6.41 -25.01
N ILE A 486 -19.87 6.03 -24.00
CA ILE A 486 -20.79 4.89 -24.07
C ILE A 486 -21.99 5.23 -24.98
N TYR A 487 -22.53 6.45 -24.91
CA TYR A 487 -23.66 6.88 -25.74
C TYR A 487 -23.28 7.18 -27.21
N ASP A 488 -22.11 7.79 -27.44
CA ASP A 488 -21.58 8.12 -28.77
C ASP A 488 -20.94 6.89 -29.45
N GLY A 489 -20.54 5.90 -28.65
CA GLY A 489 -19.91 4.67 -29.09
C GLY A 489 -20.90 3.63 -29.61
N ASN A 490 -21.09 3.57 -30.93
CA ASN A 490 -21.41 2.31 -31.62
C ASN A 490 -20.19 1.36 -31.56
N SER A 491 -19.74 0.95 -30.37
CA SER A 491 -18.54 0.12 -30.25
C SER A 491 -18.86 -1.33 -30.61
N LYS A 492 -18.61 -1.68 -31.87
CA LYS A 492 -18.40 -3.05 -32.37
C LYS A 492 -17.17 -3.75 -31.75
N GLU A 493 -16.55 -3.16 -30.73
CA GLU A 493 -15.50 -3.81 -29.94
C GLU A 493 -16.15 -4.79 -28.97
N LYS A 494 -16.22 -6.03 -29.44
CA LYS A 494 -16.70 -7.25 -28.78
C LYS A 494 -16.98 -7.12 -27.27
N ARG A 495 -18.27 -7.15 -26.93
CA ARG A 495 -18.78 -7.62 -25.63
C ARG A 495 -18.10 -8.94 -25.26
N THR A 496 -17.19 -8.92 -24.31
CA THR A 496 -16.55 -10.13 -23.77
C THR A 496 -17.46 -10.73 -22.69
N ASP A 497 -18.59 -11.29 -23.10
CA ASP A 497 -19.60 -11.93 -22.23
C ASP A 497 -19.01 -13.02 -21.30
N ALA A 498 -17.85 -13.60 -21.67
CA ALA A 498 -17.16 -14.63 -20.89
C ALA A 498 -16.50 -14.09 -19.62
N TYR A 499 -15.85 -12.91 -19.68
CA TYR A 499 -15.26 -12.27 -18.50
C TYR A 499 -16.33 -11.71 -17.58
N GLN A 500 -17.41 -11.18 -18.15
CA GLN A 500 -18.54 -10.61 -17.41
C GLN A 500 -19.29 -11.66 -16.56
N ARG A 501 -19.41 -12.91 -17.03
CA ARG A 501 -19.99 -14.00 -16.24
C ARG A 501 -19.10 -14.43 -15.06
N ASN A 502 -17.79 -14.52 -15.27
CA ASN A 502 -16.85 -14.89 -14.20
C ASN A 502 -16.81 -13.88 -13.05
N ILE A 503 -16.92 -12.58 -13.34
CA ILE A 503 -16.97 -11.52 -12.31
C ILE A 503 -18.24 -11.63 -11.47
N LEU A 504 -19.38 -11.89 -12.13
CA LEU A 504 -20.67 -11.99 -11.45
C LEU A 504 -20.77 -13.23 -10.54
N GLU A 505 -20.24 -14.37 -11.00
CA GLU A 505 -20.29 -15.65 -10.29
C GLU A 505 -19.39 -15.69 -9.04
N ASN A 506 -18.27 -14.96 -9.04
CA ASN A 506 -17.34 -14.94 -7.90
C ASN A 506 -17.85 -14.12 -6.71
N THR A 507 -18.88 -13.29 -6.91
CA THR A 507 -19.40 -12.42 -5.86
C THR A 507 -20.62 -13.00 -5.16
N LYS A 508 -20.40 -13.95 -4.24
CA LYS A 508 -21.44 -14.36 -3.26
C LYS A 508 -21.56 -13.27 -2.20
N LYS A 509 -22.65 -12.49 -2.23
CA LYS A 509 -22.84 -11.32 -1.35
C LYS A 509 -23.93 -11.55 -0.32
N THR A 510 -23.69 -11.06 0.90
CA THR A 510 -24.67 -11.09 2.01
C THR A 510 -25.75 -10.02 1.85
N VAL A 511 -25.45 -8.96 1.07
CA VAL A 511 -26.34 -7.84 0.77
C VAL A 511 -27.27 -8.21 -0.40
N PRO A 512 -28.57 -7.86 -0.35
CA PRO A 512 -29.53 -8.15 -1.41
C PRO A 512 -29.34 -7.25 -2.65
N LEU A 513 -28.18 -7.39 -3.29
CA LEU A 513 -27.92 -6.85 -4.62
C LEU A 513 -28.55 -7.81 -5.63
N ASN A 514 -29.75 -7.49 -6.11
CA ASN A 514 -30.42 -8.30 -7.11
C ASN A 514 -29.52 -8.43 -8.36
N GLN A 515 -29.43 -9.63 -8.92
CA GLN A 515 -28.74 -9.90 -10.20
C GLN A 515 -29.55 -9.35 -11.38
N GLU A 516 -29.88 -8.07 -11.35
CA GLU A 516 -30.59 -7.39 -12.42
C GLU A 516 -29.57 -6.87 -13.44
N GLU A 517 -29.92 -6.94 -14.73
CA GLU A 517 -29.06 -6.50 -15.82
C GLU A 517 -28.99 -4.97 -15.88
N GLU A 518 -28.24 -4.35 -14.97
CA GLU A 518 -27.87 -2.94 -15.08
C GLU A 518 -26.85 -2.80 -16.22
N TYR A 519 -27.33 -2.70 -17.46
CA TYR A 519 -26.51 -2.60 -18.68
C TYR A 519 -25.48 -1.48 -18.59
N LEU A 520 -25.84 -0.33 -17.99
CA LEU A 520 -24.92 0.79 -17.81
C LEU A 520 -23.70 0.44 -16.95
N GLN A 521 -23.87 -0.30 -15.86
CA GLN A 521 -22.75 -0.74 -15.02
C GLN A 521 -21.90 -1.78 -15.76
N LYS A 522 -22.54 -2.71 -16.49
CA LYS A 522 -21.85 -3.70 -17.32
C LYS A 522 -20.99 -3.04 -18.41
N ASP A 523 -21.50 -1.98 -19.04
CA ASP A 523 -20.79 -1.24 -20.09
C ASP A 523 -19.63 -0.42 -19.51
N LEU A 524 -19.82 0.24 -18.35
CA LEU A 524 -18.75 0.93 -17.62
C LEU A 524 -17.62 -0.03 -17.22
N MET A 525 -17.96 -1.22 -16.71
CA MET A 525 -16.96 -2.26 -16.40
C MET A 525 -16.17 -2.66 -17.65
N GLY A 526 -16.85 -2.90 -18.77
CA GLY A 526 -16.20 -3.25 -20.04
C GLY A 526 -15.25 -2.16 -20.53
N LEU A 527 -15.69 -0.90 -20.50
CA LEU A 527 -14.87 0.24 -20.92
C LEU A 527 -13.65 0.43 -20.02
N MET A 528 -13.81 0.29 -18.69
CA MET A 528 -12.71 0.36 -17.74
C MET A 528 -11.67 -0.74 -17.97
N MET A 529 -12.11 -1.97 -18.24
CA MET A 529 -11.20 -3.08 -18.56
C MET A 529 -10.36 -2.80 -19.80
N VAL A 530 -10.99 -2.30 -20.88
CA VAL A 530 -10.27 -1.99 -22.12
C VAL A 530 -9.23 -0.90 -21.87
N LYS A 531 -9.62 0.20 -21.21
CA LYS A 531 -8.69 1.32 -20.95
C LYS A 531 -7.56 0.94 -20.01
N LEU A 532 -7.84 0.16 -18.96
CA LEU A 532 -6.80 -0.31 -18.04
C LEU A 532 -5.85 -1.28 -18.73
N LYS A 533 -6.38 -2.20 -19.55
CA LYS A 533 -5.58 -3.13 -20.36
C LYS A 533 -4.67 -2.39 -21.32
N ASP A 534 -5.18 -1.38 -22.02
CA ASP A 534 -4.39 -0.56 -22.95
C ASP A 534 -3.26 0.16 -22.21
N HIS A 535 -3.56 0.79 -21.07
CA HIS A 535 -2.57 1.49 -20.25
C HIS A 535 -1.49 0.53 -19.72
N LEU A 536 -1.89 -0.60 -19.14
CA LEU A 536 -0.95 -1.60 -18.63
C LEU A 536 -0.12 -2.23 -19.75
N SER A 537 -0.71 -2.49 -20.92
CA SER A 537 0.02 -3.05 -22.07
C SER A 537 1.02 -2.07 -22.67
N GLN A 538 0.78 -0.75 -22.55
CA GLN A 538 1.73 0.28 -22.96
C GLN A 538 2.93 0.40 -22.02
N HIS A 539 2.78 0.04 -20.74
CA HIS A 539 3.85 0.18 -19.74
C HIS A 539 4.54 -1.14 -19.36
N LEU A 540 3.87 -2.28 -19.54
CA LEU A 540 4.39 -3.62 -19.24
C LEU A 540 4.80 -4.34 -20.53
N HIS A 541 5.84 -3.85 -21.21
CA HIS A 541 6.33 -4.44 -22.46
C HIS A 541 6.81 -5.90 -22.34
N CYS A 542 7.20 -6.33 -21.13
CA CYS A 542 7.76 -7.66 -20.85
C CYS A 542 6.74 -8.65 -20.25
N ALA A 543 5.52 -8.22 -19.91
CA ALA A 543 4.52 -9.10 -19.30
C ALA A 543 3.76 -9.90 -20.38
N ALA A 544 3.60 -11.21 -20.19
CA ALA A 544 2.75 -12.02 -21.06
C ALA A 544 1.32 -11.44 -21.09
N LYS A 545 0.71 -11.32 -22.27
CA LYS A 545 -0.64 -10.74 -22.45
C LYS A 545 -1.69 -11.35 -21.51
N ASN A 546 -1.59 -12.65 -21.24
CA ASN A 546 -2.49 -13.37 -20.33
C ASN A 546 -2.36 -12.89 -18.86
N LYS A 547 -1.16 -12.43 -18.46
CA LYS A 547 -0.91 -11.88 -17.11
C LYS A 547 -1.56 -10.50 -16.96
N VAL A 548 -1.48 -9.65 -17.99
CA VAL A 548 -2.15 -8.34 -17.99
C VAL A 548 -3.67 -8.51 -17.95
N ASP A 549 -4.23 -9.42 -18.75
CA ASP A 549 -5.67 -9.70 -18.73
C ASP A 549 -6.16 -10.19 -17.36
N LYS A 550 -5.37 -11.01 -16.68
CA LYS A 550 -5.66 -11.44 -15.31
C LYS A 550 -5.61 -10.26 -14.31
N ILE A 551 -4.55 -9.45 -14.34
CA ILE A 551 -4.41 -8.27 -13.45
C ILE A 551 -5.59 -7.30 -13.62
N VAL A 552 -6.01 -7.04 -14.86
CA VAL A 552 -7.16 -6.18 -15.15
C VAL A 552 -8.44 -6.76 -14.58
N LEU A 553 -8.67 -8.06 -14.75
CA LEU A 553 -9.83 -8.75 -14.19
C LEU A 553 -9.83 -8.67 -12.66
N ASP A 554 -8.70 -8.98 -12.03
CA ASP A 554 -8.53 -8.99 -10.58
C ASP A 554 -8.71 -7.57 -10.00
N PHE A 555 -8.23 -6.53 -10.69
CA PHE A 555 -8.49 -5.12 -10.34
C PHE A 555 -9.99 -4.81 -10.27
N VAL A 556 -10.75 -5.11 -11.32
CA VAL A 556 -12.19 -4.80 -11.37
C VAL A 556 -12.98 -5.64 -10.36
N CYS A 557 -12.67 -6.93 -10.23
CA CYS A 557 -13.29 -7.80 -9.24
C CYS A 557 -13.07 -7.26 -7.82
N LYS A 558 -11.81 -6.99 -7.47
CA LYS A 558 -11.47 -6.52 -6.12
C LYS A 558 -12.11 -5.17 -5.80
N GLN A 559 -12.19 -4.27 -6.78
CA GLN A 559 -12.85 -2.98 -6.63
C GLN A 559 -14.33 -3.13 -6.26
N LEU A 560 -15.05 -3.99 -6.99
CA LEU A 560 -16.46 -4.27 -6.71
C LEU A 560 -16.65 -4.98 -5.36
N ASP A 561 -15.71 -5.86 -5.00
CA ASP A 561 -15.72 -6.55 -3.70
C ASP A 561 -15.53 -5.56 -2.55
N LEU A 562 -14.62 -4.59 -2.66
CA LEU A 562 -14.39 -3.57 -1.63
C LEU A 562 -15.65 -2.73 -1.38
N VAL A 563 -16.36 -2.32 -2.45
CA VAL A 563 -17.66 -1.63 -2.30
C VAL A 563 -18.65 -2.51 -1.55
N CYS A 564 -18.68 -3.80 -1.83
CA CYS A 564 -19.57 -4.73 -1.15
C CYS A 564 -19.18 -5.01 0.30
N GLN A 565 -17.88 -5.03 0.61
CA GLN A 565 -17.40 -5.14 1.99
C GLN A 565 -17.87 -3.96 2.84
N ILE A 566 -17.85 -2.73 2.30
CA ILE A 566 -18.40 -1.55 2.99
C ILE A 566 -19.88 -1.76 3.30
N LEU A 567 -20.67 -2.17 2.30
CA LEU A 567 -22.09 -2.44 2.50
C LEU A 567 -22.34 -3.58 3.50
N GLU A 568 -21.56 -4.66 3.45
CA GLU A 568 -21.71 -5.78 4.37
C GLU A 568 -21.48 -5.38 5.83
N VAL A 569 -20.49 -4.54 6.10
CA VAL A 569 -20.23 -4.03 7.47
C VAL A 569 -21.43 -3.21 7.96
N VAL A 570 -21.97 -2.32 7.11
CA VAL A 570 -23.18 -1.53 7.45
C VAL A 570 -24.39 -2.43 7.68
N TRP A 571 -24.61 -3.43 6.82
CA TRP A 571 -25.72 -4.38 6.95
C TRP A 571 -25.63 -5.21 8.23
N ARG A 572 -24.42 -5.64 8.62
CA ARG A 572 -24.19 -6.39 9.86
C ARG A 572 -24.34 -5.50 11.09
N LYS A 573 -23.79 -4.27 11.08
CA LYS A 573 -23.88 -3.31 12.20
C LYS A 573 -25.34 -3.01 12.55
N HIS A 574 -26.17 -2.81 11.53
CA HIS A 574 -27.55 -2.40 11.68
C HIS A 574 -28.59 -3.53 11.59
N ILE A 575 -28.15 -4.78 11.43
CA ILE A 575 -29.01 -5.98 11.33
C ILE A 575 -30.10 -5.80 10.25
N LEU A 576 -29.67 -5.38 9.06
CA LEU A 576 -30.56 -5.08 7.95
C LEU A 576 -31.02 -6.38 7.27
N GLY A 577 -32.33 -6.63 7.30
CA GLY A 577 -32.96 -7.82 6.71
C GLY A 577 -33.37 -7.66 5.24
N PRO A 578 -33.82 -8.74 4.58
CA PRO A 578 -34.28 -8.72 3.18
C PRO A 578 -35.56 -7.89 2.96
N SER A 579 -36.26 -7.51 4.05
CA SER A 579 -37.47 -6.67 4.03
C SER A 579 -37.26 -5.26 3.47
N ILE A 580 -36.01 -4.84 3.23
CA ILE A 580 -35.66 -3.58 2.56
C ILE A 580 -36.19 -3.53 1.13
N LEU A 581 -36.33 -4.69 0.47
CA LEU A 581 -36.81 -4.76 -0.90
C LEU A 581 -38.33 -4.61 -1.04
N CYS A 582 -39.09 -4.49 0.06
CA CYS A 582 -40.54 -4.29 0.04
C CYS A 582 -40.87 -2.80 0.13
N LEU A 583 -41.78 -2.29 -0.70
CA LEU A 583 -42.10 -0.86 -0.73
C LEU A 583 -43.21 -0.43 0.25
N ASP A 584 -43.94 -1.38 0.85
CA ASP A 584 -45.14 -1.11 1.67
C ASP A 584 -44.84 -0.60 3.09
N ARG A 585 -43.57 -0.34 3.45
CA ARG A 585 -43.18 0.06 4.80
C ARG A 585 -42.24 1.25 4.79
N ASP A 586 -42.47 2.17 5.71
CA ASP A 586 -41.57 3.30 5.95
C ASP A 586 -40.21 2.83 6.48
N GLY A 587 -39.17 3.58 6.11
CA GLY A 587 -37.80 3.30 6.49
C GLY A 587 -37.51 3.62 7.96
N ASN A 588 -36.67 2.79 8.59
CA ASN A 588 -36.17 3.06 9.94
C ASN A 588 -34.86 3.88 9.88
N SER A 589 -34.38 4.36 11.05
CA SER A 589 -33.14 5.15 11.13
C SER A 589 -31.90 4.40 10.62
N SER A 590 -31.88 3.07 10.74
CA SER A 590 -30.81 2.21 10.24
C SER A 590 -30.81 2.12 8.70
N GLU A 591 -31.99 2.03 8.08
CA GLU A 591 -32.18 2.06 6.63
C GLU A 591 -31.79 3.44 6.07
N TYR A 592 -32.12 4.52 6.80
CA TYR A 592 -31.67 5.86 6.44
C TYR A 592 -30.14 6.00 6.52
N PHE A 593 -29.50 5.44 7.55
CA PHE A 593 -28.04 5.43 7.65
C PHE A 593 -27.40 4.68 6.49
N ALA A 594 -27.91 3.49 6.14
CA ALA A 594 -27.44 2.73 5.00
C ALA A 594 -27.63 3.48 3.68
N PHE A 595 -28.78 4.15 3.49
CA PHE A 595 -29.03 5.02 2.34
C PHE A 595 -27.99 6.14 2.25
N HIS A 596 -27.69 6.81 3.36
CA HIS A 596 -26.69 7.87 3.41
C HIS A 596 -25.29 7.37 3.04
N VAL A 597 -24.86 6.22 3.58
CA VAL A 597 -23.59 5.58 3.20
C VAL A 597 -23.57 5.25 1.70
N MET A 598 -24.66 4.70 1.15
CA MET A 598 -24.77 4.39 -0.28
C MET A 598 -24.66 5.64 -1.16
N CYS A 599 -25.26 6.77 -0.76
CA CYS A 599 -25.07 8.04 -1.45
C CYS A 599 -23.59 8.46 -1.49
N ARG A 600 -22.88 8.35 -0.37
CA ARG A 600 -21.45 8.67 -0.30
C ARG A 600 -20.59 7.73 -1.16
N ILE A 601 -20.93 6.45 -1.23
CA ILE A 601 -20.29 5.51 -2.16
C ILE A 601 -20.55 5.93 -3.62
N THR A 602 -21.79 6.31 -3.97
CA THR A 602 -22.13 6.79 -5.32
C THR A 602 -21.34 8.04 -5.69
N ASP A 603 -21.18 8.98 -4.76
CA ASP A 603 -20.38 10.19 -4.96
C ASP A 603 -18.89 9.83 -5.17
N ALA A 604 -18.34 8.98 -4.30
CA ALA A 604 -16.96 8.52 -4.41
C ALA A 604 -16.69 7.80 -5.74
N ALA A 605 -17.56 6.86 -6.12
CA ALA A 605 -17.47 6.15 -7.41
C ALA A 605 -17.61 7.12 -8.59
N SER A 606 -18.42 8.17 -8.46
CA SER A 606 -18.59 9.18 -9.49
C SER A 606 -17.34 10.02 -9.71
N GLN A 607 -16.66 10.42 -8.63
CA GLN A 607 -15.41 11.19 -8.70
C GLN A 607 -14.26 10.36 -9.27
N MET A 608 -14.21 9.08 -8.93
CA MET A 608 -13.18 8.15 -9.42
C MET A 608 -13.52 7.53 -10.80
N SER A 609 -14.70 7.80 -11.36
CA SER A 609 -15.23 7.16 -12.58
C SER A 609 -15.23 5.62 -12.54
N MET A 610 -15.56 5.06 -11.37
CA MET A 610 -15.56 3.63 -11.11
C MET A 610 -16.97 3.01 -11.30
N PRO A 611 -17.07 1.76 -11.78
CA PRO A 611 -18.35 1.06 -11.83
C PRO A 611 -18.80 0.65 -10.42
N LEU A 612 -20.12 0.56 -10.24
CA LEU A 612 -20.75 0.06 -9.02
C LEU A 612 -21.17 -1.41 -9.19
N PRO A 613 -21.31 -2.15 -8.09
CA PRO A 613 -21.88 -3.49 -8.13
C PRO A 613 -23.26 -3.50 -8.82
N PRO A 614 -23.56 -4.52 -9.66
CA PRO A 614 -24.86 -4.63 -10.28
C PRO A 614 -25.95 -4.77 -9.20
N GLY A 615 -27.04 -4.04 -9.37
CA GLY A 615 -28.15 -3.99 -8.41
C GLY A 615 -27.95 -2.96 -7.30
N PHE A 616 -26.79 -2.28 -7.24
CA PHE A 616 -26.53 -1.23 -6.26
C PHE A 616 -27.50 -0.06 -6.45
N GLN A 617 -27.72 0.37 -7.69
CA GLN A 617 -28.57 1.52 -7.99
C GLN A 617 -30.04 1.19 -7.72
N THR A 618 -30.48 -0.02 -8.09
CA THR A 618 -31.80 -0.53 -7.70
C THR A 618 -31.98 -0.54 -6.17
N LEU A 619 -31.03 -1.07 -5.41
CA LEU A 619 -31.12 -1.12 -3.94
C LEU A 619 -31.16 0.28 -3.31
N GLN A 620 -30.35 1.20 -3.84
CA GLN A 620 -30.33 2.60 -3.40
C GLN A 620 -31.70 3.26 -3.62
N LEU A 621 -32.37 2.97 -4.74
CA LEU A 621 -33.72 3.45 -5.02
C LEU A 621 -34.76 2.89 -4.03
N PHE A 622 -34.73 1.59 -3.72
CA PHE A 622 -35.63 1.00 -2.73
C PHE A 622 -35.51 1.68 -1.36
N LEU A 623 -34.27 1.88 -0.89
CA LEU A 623 -34.03 2.59 0.36
C LEU A 623 -34.50 4.05 0.27
N SER A 624 -34.28 4.72 -0.86
CA SER A 624 -34.66 6.13 -1.03
C SER A 624 -36.17 6.36 -0.92
N VAL A 625 -37.00 5.49 -1.52
CA VAL A 625 -38.47 5.60 -1.45
C VAL A 625 -38.97 5.43 -0.02
N ARG A 626 -38.35 4.53 0.74
CA ARG A 626 -38.72 4.26 2.12
C ARG A 626 -38.25 5.34 3.09
N CYS A 627 -37.08 5.94 2.82
CA CYS A 627 -36.39 6.81 3.76
C CYS A 627 -36.62 8.31 3.49
N LEU A 628 -37.02 8.70 2.28
CA LEU A 628 -37.15 10.11 1.88
C LEU A 628 -38.60 10.52 1.60
N PRO A 629 -38.99 11.75 1.99
CA PRO A 629 -40.22 12.36 1.49
C PRO A 629 -40.18 12.52 -0.04
N LEU A 630 -41.35 12.45 -0.70
CA LEU A 630 -41.47 12.51 -2.15
C LEU A 630 -40.74 13.71 -2.77
N GLY A 631 -40.84 14.91 -2.17
CA GLY A 631 -40.15 16.10 -2.68
C GLY A 631 -38.63 15.94 -2.72
N CYS A 632 -38.03 15.38 -1.67
CA CYS A 632 -36.60 15.11 -1.61
C CYS A 632 -36.21 14.00 -2.59
N LEU A 633 -36.98 12.91 -2.64
CA LEU A 633 -36.75 11.81 -3.59
C LEU A 633 -36.65 12.33 -5.04
N LEU A 634 -37.58 13.19 -5.44
CA LEU A 634 -37.59 13.77 -6.78
C LEU A 634 -36.37 14.67 -7.03
N GLN A 635 -35.92 15.44 -6.03
CA GLN A 635 -34.69 16.25 -6.15
C GLN A 635 -33.45 15.37 -6.37
N TYR A 636 -33.34 14.23 -5.68
CA TYR A 636 -32.22 13.30 -5.88
C TYR A 636 -32.24 12.65 -7.27
N ILE A 637 -33.42 12.37 -7.82
CA ILE A 637 -33.59 11.86 -9.19
C ILE A 637 -33.24 12.95 -10.21
N ASP A 638 -33.77 14.16 -10.04
CA ASP A 638 -33.57 15.29 -10.95
C ASP A 638 -32.10 15.77 -10.95
N ALA A 639 -31.41 15.66 -9.81
CA ALA A 639 -29.97 15.92 -9.70
C ALA A 639 -29.09 14.82 -10.33
N GLY A 640 -29.68 13.67 -10.69
CA GLY A 640 -28.97 12.52 -11.26
C GLY A 640 -28.18 11.68 -10.25
N VAL A 641 -28.41 11.86 -8.95
CA VAL A 641 -27.81 11.04 -7.89
C VAL A 641 -28.48 9.66 -7.85
N LEU A 642 -29.80 9.62 -8.03
CA LEU A 642 -30.59 8.40 -8.14
C LEU A 642 -30.95 8.12 -9.60
N THR A 643 -30.37 7.08 -10.18
CA THR A 643 -30.64 6.67 -11.56
C THR A 643 -31.76 5.63 -11.60
N LEU A 644 -32.89 5.98 -12.21
CA LEU A 644 -34.04 5.08 -12.35
C LEU A 644 -33.68 3.81 -13.14
N THR A 645 -33.88 2.65 -12.52
CA THR A 645 -33.63 1.33 -13.14
C THR A 645 -34.93 0.68 -13.59
N GLU A 646 -34.86 -0.12 -14.66
CA GLU A 646 -36.02 -0.84 -15.22
C GLU A 646 -36.67 -1.75 -14.16
N ALA A 647 -35.85 -2.50 -13.43
CA ALA A 647 -36.34 -3.47 -12.47
C ALA A 647 -36.97 -2.83 -11.21
N PHE A 648 -36.43 -1.70 -10.74
CA PHE A 648 -37.08 -0.92 -9.69
C PHE A 648 -38.50 -0.49 -10.12
N VAL A 649 -38.65 0.06 -11.33
CA VAL A 649 -39.94 0.56 -11.81
C VAL A 649 -40.94 -0.58 -12.02
N VAL A 650 -40.49 -1.72 -12.57
CA VAL A 650 -41.33 -2.91 -12.72
C VAL A 650 -41.83 -3.40 -11.37
N LYS A 651 -40.99 -3.37 -10.34
CA LYS A 651 -41.36 -3.80 -8.99
C LYS A 651 -42.26 -2.77 -8.29
N LEU A 652 -41.97 -1.48 -8.44
CA LEU A 652 -42.79 -0.36 -7.97
C LEU A 652 -44.24 -0.47 -8.47
N LEU A 653 -44.41 -0.81 -9.74
CA LEU A 653 -45.72 -0.99 -10.37
C LEU A 653 -46.47 -2.23 -9.88
N LYS A 654 -45.75 -3.29 -9.52
CA LYS A 654 -46.34 -4.57 -9.10
C LYS A 654 -46.70 -4.60 -7.62
N GLU A 655 -45.90 -3.96 -6.76
CA GLU A 655 -46.08 -4.05 -5.31
C GLU A 655 -47.01 -2.96 -4.76
N LEU A 656 -46.89 -1.72 -5.23
CA LEU A 656 -47.73 -0.64 -4.72
C LEU A 656 -49.13 -0.68 -5.35
N ASP A 657 -50.15 -0.41 -4.55
CA ASP A 657 -51.51 -0.16 -5.00
C ASP A 657 -51.66 1.24 -5.65
N ASP A 658 -52.81 1.51 -6.26
CA ASP A 658 -53.12 2.79 -6.91
C ASP A 658 -53.90 3.73 -5.95
N ASN A 659 -53.49 3.79 -4.68
CA ASN A 659 -54.01 4.78 -3.74
C ASN A 659 -53.52 6.20 -4.12
N GLU A 660 -54.22 7.26 -3.71
CA GLU A 660 -53.95 8.64 -4.17
C GLU A 660 -52.49 9.09 -3.93
N THR A 661 -51.87 8.64 -2.84
CA THR A 661 -50.45 8.91 -2.52
C THR A 661 -49.49 8.13 -3.41
N ASN A 662 -49.79 6.86 -3.66
CA ASN A 662 -48.97 5.94 -4.45
C ASN A 662 -49.09 6.22 -5.95
N GLU A 663 -50.27 6.62 -6.42
CA GLU A 663 -50.51 7.09 -7.78
C GLU A 663 -49.72 8.37 -8.07
N LYS A 664 -49.68 9.32 -7.11
CA LYS A 664 -48.84 10.53 -7.20
C LYS A 664 -47.36 10.18 -7.30
N LEU A 665 -46.88 9.23 -6.50
CA LEU A 665 -45.49 8.76 -6.52
C LEU A 665 -45.15 8.06 -7.85
N LYS A 666 -45.99 7.10 -8.28
CA LYS A 666 -45.85 6.41 -9.57
C LYS A 666 -45.80 7.44 -10.70
N CYS A 667 -46.80 8.30 -10.84
CA CYS A 667 -46.85 9.35 -11.87
C CYS A 667 -45.59 10.23 -11.88
N SER A 668 -45.13 10.66 -10.69
CA SER A 668 -43.97 11.56 -10.57
C SER A 668 -42.66 10.90 -11.04
N ILE A 669 -42.50 9.60 -10.79
CA ILE A 669 -41.36 8.80 -11.26
C ILE A 669 -41.49 8.53 -12.76
N PHE A 670 -42.68 8.17 -13.23
CA PHE A 670 -42.95 7.89 -14.64
C PHE A 670 -42.59 9.04 -15.57
N LEU A 671 -42.88 10.28 -15.17
CA LEU A 671 -42.57 11.48 -15.95
C LEU A 671 -41.06 11.74 -16.11
N ARG A 672 -40.23 11.13 -15.25
CA ARG A 672 -38.77 11.31 -15.21
C ARG A 672 -38.01 10.12 -15.78
N LEU A 673 -38.71 9.12 -16.30
CA LEU A 673 -38.07 7.93 -16.87
C LEU A 673 -37.39 8.26 -18.20
N PRO A 674 -36.18 7.73 -18.45
CA PRO A 674 -35.54 7.85 -19.75
C PRO A 674 -36.32 7.07 -20.83
N GLU A 675 -36.32 7.59 -22.06
CA GLU A 675 -37.17 7.07 -23.16
C GLU A 675 -36.98 5.57 -23.43
N ASN A 676 -35.76 5.05 -23.29
CA ASN A 676 -35.41 3.65 -23.51
C ASN A 676 -36.08 2.67 -22.52
N ILE A 677 -36.27 3.09 -21.27
CA ILE A 677 -36.94 2.32 -20.23
C ILE A 677 -38.45 2.45 -20.41
N CYS A 678 -38.93 3.66 -20.71
CA CYS A 678 -40.33 3.92 -21.00
C CYS A 678 -40.91 2.96 -22.06
N GLU A 679 -40.19 2.70 -23.16
CA GLU A 679 -40.70 1.83 -24.24
C GLU A 679 -41.08 0.42 -23.78
N LYS A 680 -40.36 -0.12 -22.78
CA LYS A 680 -40.60 -1.45 -22.24
C LYS A 680 -41.69 -1.47 -21.16
N ILE A 681 -41.83 -0.37 -20.44
CA ILE A 681 -42.70 -0.28 -19.25
C ILE A 681 -44.13 0.18 -19.58
N TYR A 682 -44.36 0.91 -20.67
CA TYR A 682 -45.71 1.41 -21.03
C TYR A 682 -46.78 0.31 -21.08
N ASN A 683 -46.41 -0.93 -21.44
CA ASN A 683 -47.35 -2.05 -21.52
C ASN A 683 -47.67 -2.70 -20.15
N LEU A 684 -47.01 -2.28 -19.07
CA LEU A 684 -47.11 -2.91 -17.75
C LEU A 684 -48.04 -2.17 -16.79
N TRP A 685 -48.43 -0.92 -17.09
CA TRP A 685 -49.32 -0.13 -16.25
C TRP A 685 -50.52 0.38 -17.06
N ASP A 686 -51.69 -0.22 -16.81
CA ASP A 686 -52.96 0.12 -17.45
C ASP A 686 -53.58 1.39 -16.85
N HIS A 687 -52.86 2.51 -16.93
CA HIS A 687 -53.29 3.82 -16.44
C HIS A 687 -53.55 4.81 -17.58
N THR A 688 -54.45 5.78 -17.36
CA THR A 688 -54.84 6.79 -18.35
C THR A 688 -53.63 7.56 -18.93
N THR A 689 -52.66 7.89 -18.07
CA THR A 689 -51.41 8.55 -18.46
C THR A 689 -50.55 7.67 -19.38
N SER A 690 -50.43 6.37 -19.09
CA SER A 690 -49.68 5.42 -19.93
C SER A 690 -50.32 5.28 -21.32
N ASN A 691 -51.64 5.09 -21.35
CA ASN A 691 -52.42 4.97 -22.59
C ASN A 691 -52.33 6.22 -23.47
N ASN A 692 -52.33 7.41 -22.87
CA ASN A 692 -52.15 8.67 -23.59
C ASN A 692 -50.77 8.76 -24.26
N VAL A 693 -49.69 8.35 -23.58
CA VAL A 693 -48.34 8.38 -24.17
C VAL A 693 -48.18 7.34 -25.28
N ILE A 694 -48.75 6.13 -25.11
CA ILE A 694 -48.79 5.10 -26.16
C ILE A 694 -49.54 5.64 -27.39
N ALA A 695 -50.70 6.27 -27.20
CA ALA A 695 -51.50 6.85 -28.28
C ALA A 695 -50.74 7.98 -29.01
N MET A 696 -50.08 8.88 -28.29
CA MET A 696 -49.25 9.93 -28.88
C MET A 696 -48.09 9.37 -29.69
N LYS A 697 -47.44 8.30 -29.22
CA LYS A 697 -46.33 7.65 -29.93
C LYS A 697 -46.81 6.93 -31.19
N TYR A 698 -47.97 6.27 -31.12
CA TYR A 698 -48.64 5.68 -32.28
C TYR A 698 -48.98 6.74 -33.33
N MET A 699 -49.50 7.89 -32.87
CA MET A 699 -49.82 9.03 -33.74
C MET A 699 -48.57 9.63 -34.39
N LYS A 700 -47.46 9.84 -33.65
CA LYS A 700 -46.17 10.26 -34.21
C LYS A 700 -45.67 9.29 -35.29
N LYS A 701 -45.78 7.97 -35.07
CA LYS A 701 -45.36 6.94 -36.03
C LYS A 701 -46.24 6.92 -37.28
N LEU A 702 -47.55 7.14 -37.13
CA LEU A 702 -48.50 7.30 -38.24
C LEU A 702 -48.21 8.57 -39.06
N LEU A 703 -48.01 9.70 -38.38
CA LEU A 703 -47.65 10.98 -39.02
C LEU A 703 -46.34 10.87 -39.80
N PHE A 704 -45.33 10.20 -39.24
CA PHE A 704 -44.07 9.95 -39.96
C PHE A 704 -44.28 9.07 -41.22
N ARG A 705 -45.10 8.03 -41.13
CA ARG A 705 -45.47 7.18 -42.29
C ARG A 705 -46.29 7.93 -43.35
N LEU A 706 -47.16 8.85 -42.92
CA LEU A 706 -47.93 9.70 -43.83
C LEU A 706 -47.01 10.69 -44.56
N LYS A 707 -46.08 11.32 -43.85
CA LYS A 707 -45.06 12.20 -44.43
C LYS A 707 -44.18 11.47 -45.47
N GLN A 708 -43.79 10.22 -45.19
CA GLN A 708 -43.09 9.37 -46.18
C GLN A 708 -43.97 9.03 -47.39
N ARG A 709 -45.26 8.73 -47.19
CA ARG A 709 -46.20 8.46 -48.30
C ARG A 709 -46.48 9.70 -49.17
N GLU A 710 -46.48 10.89 -48.58
CA GLU A 710 -46.57 12.16 -49.32
C GLU A 710 -45.33 12.41 -50.18
N ILE A 711 -44.13 12.14 -49.65
CA ILE A 711 -42.87 12.22 -50.41
C ILE A 711 -42.83 11.20 -51.56
N THR A 712 -43.40 10.01 -51.36
CA THR A 712 -43.47 8.97 -52.41
C THR A 712 -44.53 9.30 -53.50
N ARG A 713 -45.48 10.20 -53.24
CA ARG A 713 -46.51 10.63 -54.20
C ARG A 713 -46.06 11.79 -55.11
N GLN A 714 -44.88 12.35 -54.91
CA GLN A 714 -44.34 13.48 -55.69
C GLN A 714 -43.36 13.04 -56.80
N SER A 715 -43.76 12.09 -57.66
CA SER A 715 -43.15 11.87 -58.98
C SER A 715 -44.25 11.63 -60.04
N PRO A 716 -44.08 12.06 -61.31
CA PRO A 716 -45.16 12.76 -62.01
C PRO A 716 -46.07 11.90 -62.91
N THR A 717 -47.30 12.43 -63.05
CA THR A 717 -48.31 12.27 -64.13
C THR A 717 -48.91 10.90 -64.41
N ASP A 718 -50.17 10.68 -63.97
CA ASP A 718 -51.32 10.75 -64.88
C ASP A 718 -52.67 10.82 -64.12
N ARG A 719 -53.54 11.73 -64.58
CA ARG A 719 -55.02 11.85 -64.44
C ARG A 719 -55.76 11.52 -63.10
N SER A 720 -56.29 12.61 -62.55
CA SER A 720 -57.64 12.83 -61.94
C SER A 720 -58.06 12.13 -60.62
N PRO A 721 -58.95 12.77 -59.84
CA PRO A 721 -59.00 12.66 -58.39
C PRO A 721 -60.10 11.73 -57.89
N MET A 722 -59.82 10.95 -56.86
CA MET A 722 -60.83 10.49 -55.91
C MET A 722 -60.40 10.84 -54.47
N TYR A 723 -60.75 12.06 -54.10
CA TYR A 723 -61.34 12.37 -52.79
C TYR A 723 -62.56 11.42 -52.62
N MET A 724 -62.78 10.65 -51.56
CA MET A 724 -62.67 10.86 -50.12
C MET A 724 -62.78 9.49 -49.41
N ASN A 725 -62.44 9.44 -48.10
CA ASN A 725 -63.40 8.99 -47.08
C ASN A 725 -62.85 9.27 -45.67
N PHE A 726 -63.12 10.49 -45.16
CA PHE A 726 -63.55 10.80 -43.78
C PHE A 726 -63.52 12.34 -43.57
N LEU A 727 -64.62 13.02 -43.89
CA LEU A 727 -64.73 14.50 -43.79
C LEU A 727 -64.48 15.07 -42.38
N PRO A 728 -65.02 14.48 -41.28
CA PRO A 728 -64.85 15.06 -39.95
C PRO A 728 -63.39 15.07 -39.50
N LEU A 729 -62.62 14.05 -39.90
CA LEU A 729 -61.22 13.90 -39.54
C LEU A 729 -60.33 14.86 -40.35
N ASN A 730 -60.63 15.07 -41.63
CA ASN A 730 -59.92 16.06 -42.44
C ASN A 730 -60.20 17.50 -41.98
N TYR A 731 -61.42 17.79 -41.54
CA TYR A 731 -61.74 19.09 -40.94
C TYR A 731 -61.01 19.29 -39.61
N LEU A 732 -60.94 18.26 -38.77
CA LEU A 732 -60.20 18.31 -37.51
C LEU A 732 -58.69 18.51 -37.73
N ILE A 733 -58.08 17.78 -38.68
CA ILE A 733 -56.67 17.91 -39.03
C ILE A 733 -56.39 19.31 -39.60
N MET A 734 -57.26 19.82 -40.47
CA MET A 734 -57.14 21.17 -41.02
C MET A 734 -57.27 22.23 -39.90
N ARG A 735 -58.19 22.05 -38.94
CA ARG A 735 -58.35 22.97 -37.81
C ARG A 735 -57.20 22.92 -36.82
N LEU A 736 -56.64 21.75 -36.56
CA LEU A 736 -55.46 21.60 -35.70
C LEU A 736 -54.22 22.19 -36.36
N SER A 737 -54.05 22.01 -37.66
CA SER A 737 -52.96 22.63 -38.43
C SER A 737 -53.08 24.17 -38.48
N GLU A 738 -54.29 24.71 -38.63
CA GLU A 738 -54.54 26.17 -38.54
C GLU A 738 -54.26 26.75 -37.15
N VAL A 739 -54.37 25.94 -36.09
CA VAL A 739 -54.09 26.34 -34.71
C VAL A 739 -52.59 26.26 -34.42
N GLU A 740 -51.88 25.25 -34.93
CA GLU A 740 -50.41 25.15 -34.84
C GLU A 740 -49.72 26.29 -35.59
N ASP A 741 -50.16 26.64 -36.81
CA ASP A 741 -49.55 27.74 -37.60
C ASP A 741 -49.80 29.12 -36.97
N LYS A 742 -50.88 29.28 -36.21
CA LYS A 742 -51.17 30.50 -35.45
C LYS A 742 -50.50 30.53 -34.07
N GLY A 743 -50.07 29.37 -33.55
CA GLY A 743 -49.37 29.25 -32.27
C GLY A 743 -47.88 29.59 -32.32
N ILE A 744 -47.26 29.59 -33.51
CA ILE A 744 -45.82 29.87 -33.68
C ILE A 744 -45.47 31.37 -33.53
N PHE A 745 -46.45 32.26 -33.30
CA PHE A 745 -46.21 33.70 -33.15
C PHE A 745 -46.42 34.31 -31.76
N TYR A 746 -46.73 33.56 -30.71
CA TYR A 746 -46.66 34.10 -29.34
C TYR A 746 -46.31 33.01 -28.29
N ILE A 747 -45.06 33.07 -27.83
CA ILE A 747 -44.45 32.53 -26.58
C ILE A 747 -44.42 31.00 -26.42
#